data_AF-A0A7J5W2C8-F1
#
_entry.id   AF-A0A7J5W2C8-F1
#
_cell.length_a   1.000
_cell.length_b   1.000
_cell.length_c   1.000
_cell.angle_alpha   90.00
_cell.angle_beta   90.00
_cell.angle_gamma   90.00
#
_symmetry.space_group_name_H-M   'P 1'
#
loop_
_entity.id
_entity.type
_entity.pdbx_description
1 polymer ?
#
loop_
_entity_poly.entity_id
_entity_poly.type
_entity_poly.pdbx_seq_one_letter_code
_entity_poly.pdbx_strand_id
1 'polypeptide(L)'
;MTYTTLKSIKVHRAFQTLLLISIPVILFLSSLDTIKEREKVWYGAGYDPEYAYLFNSLNVATFRLVGHFDHPGTPMQVFGALVLQGSWLINPDGDSLTQDVLSNPEEYLRLLNASTALLAAIAVFIAGIFILFRTGNLWYAIILQLIPFISGFILYNAFARITQEAMLMISSLALATALVDWLINSTPEKENRYAQAFGIIAGFGMASKILFAPLLIIPFFILSNFKRRKKYLLYTAASFVIFTLPVITLYPNMAWWVIKLFIFTGQYGSGPVGLVDTLSYPQNLWWTLMVNPKLAMLFGGGLLWITMLIIIMKSGKTLVQNKTFRLLAATVAALAFGYLIVAKQPKESYLLPYEMIASVLIILVIYQVGNFRFLQRVRAWIPALLTLAFAGFVIPSGLAAKKKIYSPDKNHLWETSRLAAESASQNSIQIFAHPASSPEAALFFGNAYSHWRYTGLLKNLYPDTYIFNIAENKIVDWDNSPVEPAALSNAGRILIQGPVEITQALQGSVSGTGIHLQEKSFYEDEKQIILIAYPEKDEYQHIKQSLIFSSSEKERGLEKQLQFSVNGFTTMGNIDFSRSRNGYSSLITDNENPYAFTTKNIMLQSGDKIEVNVYAYGTQSTLKIIVSESDTRKVLHQSLSPADSDKWSKHNLTFVNAADSTMNVFVYCLNHGSSLGWFDDFSLETTNSIRP
;
A
#
# COMPACT_ATOMS: atom_id res chain seq x y z
N MET A 1 49.73 4.58 25.85
CA MET A 1 48.46 5.33 25.63
C MET A 1 47.94 5.77 26.99
N THR A 2 47.79 7.06 27.25
CA THR A 2 47.29 7.58 28.53
C THR A 2 45.76 7.44 28.62
N TYR A 3 45.23 7.30 29.84
CA TYR A 3 43.80 7.16 30.12
C TYR A 3 42.93 8.24 29.45
N THR A 4 43.46 9.47 29.34
CA THR A 4 42.84 10.62 28.68
C THR A 4 42.64 10.41 27.18
N THR A 5 43.62 9.82 26.48
CA THR A 5 43.52 9.52 25.04
C THR A 5 42.48 8.44 24.77
N LEU A 6 42.40 7.42 25.62
CA LEU A 6 41.38 6.36 25.54
C LEU A 6 39.97 6.90 25.79
N LYS A 7 39.79 7.82 26.75
CA LYS A 7 38.51 8.48 27.01
C LYS A 7 38.06 9.36 25.82
N SER A 8 38.98 10.13 25.24
CA SER A 8 38.72 10.94 24.04
C SER A 8 38.29 10.10 22.83
N ILE A 9 38.94 8.95 22.59
CA ILE A 9 38.60 8.05 21.48
C ILE A 9 37.21 7.43 21.69
N LYS A 10 36.87 7.04 22.93
CA LYS A 10 35.55 6.51 23.26
C LYS A 10 34.44 7.54 23.05
N VAL A 11 34.65 8.78 23.50
CA VAL A 11 33.68 9.88 23.32
C VAL A 11 33.48 10.21 21.83
N HIS A 12 34.56 10.25 21.04
CA HIS A 12 34.47 10.50 19.60
C HIS A 12 33.69 9.40 18.86
N ARG A 13 33.94 8.13 19.17
CA ARG A 13 33.19 7.00 18.58
C ARG A 13 31.72 7.02 19.00
N ALA A 14 31.42 7.32 20.25
CA ALA A 14 30.04 7.44 20.72
C ALA A 14 29.28 8.55 19.96
N PHE A 15 29.91 9.70 19.74
CA PHE A 15 29.34 10.78 18.94
C PHE A 15 29.09 10.37 17.49
N GLN A 16 30.03 9.68 16.85
CA GLN A 16 29.86 9.16 15.49
C GLN A 16 28.71 8.14 15.40
N THR A 17 28.58 7.25 16.39
CA THR A 17 27.47 6.29 16.45
C THR A 17 26.13 7.01 16.65
N LEU A 18 26.07 8.04 17.49
CA LEU A 18 24.88 8.87 17.67
C LEU A 18 24.50 9.64 16.39
N LEU A 19 25.48 10.07 15.59
CA LEU A 19 25.18 10.64 14.27
C LEU A 19 24.59 9.60 13.32
N LEU A 20 25.16 8.38 13.29
CA LEU A 20 24.71 7.30 12.41
C LEU A 20 23.37 6.69 12.81
N ILE A 21 22.92 6.84 14.05
CA ILE A 21 21.58 6.38 14.45
C ILE A 21 20.48 7.37 14.06
N SER A 22 20.82 8.66 13.90
CA SER A 22 19.82 9.69 13.62
C SER A 22 19.10 9.47 12.28
N ILE A 23 19.82 9.11 11.21
CA ILE A 23 19.24 8.88 9.89
C ILE A 23 18.27 7.68 9.87
N PRO A 24 18.65 6.47 10.34
CA PRO A 24 17.71 5.35 10.52
C PRO A 24 16.48 5.69 11.35
N VAL A 25 16.64 6.46 12.44
CA VAL A 25 15.50 6.87 13.29
C VAL A 25 14.57 7.79 12.53
N ILE A 26 15.09 8.77 11.78
CA ILE A 26 14.27 9.66 10.93
C ILE A 26 13.51 8.84 9.87
N LEU A 27 14.20 7.89 9.22
CA LEU A 27 13.57 7.00 8.24
C LEU A 27 12.40 6.24 8.89
N PHE A 28 12.67 5.56 10.02
CA PHE A 28 11.66 4.78 10.74
C PHE A 28 10.46 5.61 11.19
N LEU A 29 10.69 6.74 11.88
CA LEU A 29 9.61 7.61 12.36
C LEU A 29 8.79 8.17 11.19
N SER A 30 9.45 8.64 10.13
CA SER A 30 8.74 9.15 8.94
C SER A 30 7.91 8.07 8.24
N SER A 31 8.32 6.80 8.34
CA SER A 31 7.57 5.66 7.79
C SER A 31 6.38 5.31 8.67
N LEU A 32 6.51 5.36 10.00
CA LEU A 32 5.38 5.20 10.91
C LEU A 32 4.31 6.26 10.67
N ASP A 33 4.71 7.52 10.43
CA ASP A 33 3.77 8.59 10.07
C ASP A 33 2.99 8.23 8.80
N THR A 34 3.68 7.80 7.74
CA THR A 34 3.03 7.39 6.48
C THR A 34 2.14 6.15 6.65
N ILE A 35 2.55 5.16 7.45
CA ILE A 35 1.74 3.97 7.74
C ILE A 35 0.47 4.36 8.49
N LYS A 36 0.57 5.30 9.44
CA LYS A 36 -0.56 5.83 10.20
C LYS A 36 -1.49 6.65 9.32
N GLU A 37 -0.96 7.58 8.53
CA GLU A 37 -1.72 8.40 7.57
C GLU A 37 -2.46 7.54 6.54
N ARG A 38 -1.89 6.38 6.18
CA ARG A 38 -2.56 5.47 5.27
C ARG A 38 -3.78 4.79 5.89
N GLU A 39 -3.73 4.54 7.19
CA GLU A 39 -4.77 3.90 8.00
C GLU A 39 -5.12 2.45 7.58
N LYS A 40 -5.68 2.28 6.38
CA LYS A 40 -6.05 1.00 5.75
C LYS A 40 -5.32 0.78 4.43
N VAL A 41 -4.84 -0.44 4.20
CA VAL A 41 -4.08 -0.81 3.01
C VAL A 41 -4.98 -0.97 1.78
N TRP A 42 -6.23 -1.40 1.97
CA TRP A 42 -7.18 -1.62 0.86
C TRP A 42 -7.69 -0.32 0.19
N TYR A 43 -7.41 0.86 0.75
CA TYR A 43 -7.76 2.13 0.12
C TYR A 43 -7.10 2.31 -1.26
N GLY A 44 -7.86 2.80 -2.24
CA GLY A 44 -7.35 3.24 -3.55
C GLY A 44 -6.61 2.19 -4.35
N ALA A 45 -7.08 0.93 -4.33
CA ALA A 45 -6.40 -0.23 -4.91
C ALA A 45 -4.99 -0.51 -4.30
N GLY A 46 -4.72 0.03 -3.11
CA GLY A 46 -3.45 -0.10 -2.41
C GLY A 46 -3.14 -1.51 -1.88
N TYR A 47 -4.08 -2.46 -1.98
CA TYR A 47 -3.89 -3.83 -1.50
C TYR A 47 -2.85 -4.64 -2.30
N ASP A 48 -2.50 -4.21 -3.51
CA ASP A 48 -1.43 -4.82 -4.32
C ASP A 48 -0.05 -4.18 -4.02
N PRO A 49 0.96 -4.94 -3.54
CA PRO A 49 0.98 -6.39 -3.34
C PRO A 49 0.79 -6.85 -1.88
N GLU A 50 0.47 -5.96 -0.97
CA GLU A 50 0.52 -6.20 0.48
C GLU A 50 -0.38 -7.35 0.95
N TYR A 51 -1.59 -7.49 0.41
CA TYR A 51 -2.46 -8.63 0.72
C TYR A 51 -1.91 -9.94 0.18
N ALA A 52 -1.28 -9.93 -1.01
CA ALA A 52 -0.58 -11.10 -1.53
C ALA A 52 0.58 -11.51 -0.60
N TYR A 53 1.32 -10.53 -0.06
CA TYR A 53 2.38 -10.81 0.92
C TYR A 53 1.86 -11.26 2.28
N LEU A 54 0.74 -10.73 2.77
CA LEU A 54 0.09 -11.17 4.00
C LEU A 54 -0.24 -12.66 3.92
N PHE A 55 -0.97 -13.07 2.89
CA PHE A 55 -1.42 -14.45 2.71
C PHE A 55 -0.27 -15.43 2.48
N ASN A 56 0.76 -15.01 1.75
CA ASN A 56 1.93 -15.86 1.54
C ASN A 56 2.85 -15.94 2.75
N SER A 57 2.91 -14.88 3.56
CA SER A 57 3.54 -14.93 4.88
C SER A 57 2.78 -15.89 5.80
N LEU A 58 1.44 -15.88 5.75
CA LEU A 58 0.60 -16.79 6.51
C LEU A 58 0.76 -18.25 6.05
N ASN A 59 0.92 -18.50 4.74
CA ASN A 59 1.28 -19.82 4.22
C ASN A 59 2.57 -20.31 4.87
N VAL A 60 3.64 -19.51 4.80
CA VAL A 60 4.95 -19.88 5.37
C VAL A 60 4.85 -20.05 6.90
N ALA A 61 4.13 -19.18 7.59
CA ALA A 61 3.92 -19.25 9.04
C ALA A 61 3.20 -20.55 9.47
N THR A 62 2.32 -21.08 8.62
CA THR A 62 1.57 -22.32 8.85
C THR A 62 2.21 -23.54 8.17
N PHE A 63 3.49 -23.44 7.78
CA PHE A 63 4.27 -24.48 7.10
C PHE A 63 3.65 -24.97 5.77
N ARG A 64 2.87 -24.10 5.11
CA ARG A 64 2.39 -24.29 3.75
C ARG A 64 3.37 -23.65 2.77
N LEU A 65 3.49 -24.25 1.59
CA LEU A 65 4.30 -23.68 0.51
C LEU A 65 3.72 -22.36 0.02
N VAL A 66 4.58 -21.50 -0.49
CA VAL A 66 4.16 -20.21 -1.05
C VAL A 66 3.29 -20.45 -2.28
N GLY A 67 2.26 -19.61 -2.47
CA GLY A 67 1.44 -19.58 -3.67
C GLY A 67 1.90 -18.52 -4.67
N HIS A 68 2.38 -17.38 -4.21
CA HIS A 68 2.83 -16.31 -5.08
C HIS A 68 4.22 -16.61 -5.65
N PHE A 69 4.26 -17.18 -6.86
CA PHE A 69 5.48 -17.54 -7.61
C PHE A 69 5.78 -16.60 -8.78
N ASP A 70 4.80 -15.78 -9.19
CA ASP A 70 4.97 -14.74 -10.20
C ASP A 70 5.92 -13.68 -9.64
N HIS A 71 7.20 -13.75 -10.03
CA HIS A 71 8.41 -13.13 -9.47
C HIS A 71 8.90 -13.62 -8.09
N PRO A 72 10.24 -13.76 -7.92
CA PRO A 72 10.81 -14.10 -6.63
C PRO A 72 10.58 -12.96 -5.63
N GLY A 73 10.05 -13.29 -4.44
CA GLY A 73 9.76 -12.38 -3.32
C GLY A 73 9.77 -13.09 -1.95
N THR A 74 10.25 -14.33 -1.94
CA THR A 74 10.19 -15.27 -0.82
C THR A 74 10.89 -14.80 0.45
N PRO A 75 12.04 -14.08 0.40
CA PRO A 75 12.63 -13.50 1.60
C PRO A 75 11.67 -12.62 2.40
N MET A 76 10.83 -11.84 1.72
CA MET A 76 9.85 -10.98 2.38
C MET A 76 8.72 -11.80 3.02
N GLN A 77 8.27 -12.86 2.36
CA GLN A 77 7.24 -13.77 2.87
C GLN A 77 7.73 -14.53 4.13
N VAL A 78 8.99 -14.97 4.14
CA VAL A 78 9.61 -15.60 5.32
C VAL A 78 9.74 -14.61 6.47
N PHE A 79 10.18 -13.38 6.20
CA PHE A 79 10.21 -12.34 7.22
C PHE A 79 8.81 -12.05 7.79
N GLY A 80 7.82 -11.89 6.92
CA GLY A 80 6.44 -11.69 7.35
C GLY A 80 5.91 -12.85 8.20
N ALA A 81 6.24 -14.09 7.84
CA ALA A 81 5.87 -15.26 8.62
C ALA A 81 6.43 -15.25 10.04
N LEU A 82 7.68 -14.81 10.22
CA LEU A 82 8.29 -14.66 11.53
C LEU A 82 7.59 -13.57 12.36
N VAL A 83 7.17 -12.47 11.74
CA VAL A 83 6.42 -11.39 12.40
C VAL A 83 5.02 -11.87 12.80
N LEU A 84 4.32 -12.59 11.93
CA LEU A 84 2.99 -13.16 12.22
C LEU A 84 3.05 -14.17 13.38
N GLN A 85 4.01 -15.10 13.35
CA GLN A 85 4.21 -16.05 14.45
C GLN A 85 4.60 -15.35 15.75
N GLY A 86 5.52 -14.39 15.68
CA GLY A 86 5.98 -13.65 16.85
C GLY A 86 4.87 -12.83 17.53
N SER A 87 4.00 -12.18 16.74
CA SER A 87 2.86 -11.41 17.28
C SER A 87 1.82 -12.30 17.94
N TRP A 88 1.46 -13.41 17.30
CA TRP A 88 0.51 -14.37 17.84
C TRP A 88 0.97 -15.01 19.15
N LEU A 89 2.28 -15.30 19.28
CA LEU A 89 2.84 -15.81 20.54
C LEU A 89 2.76 -14.81 21.70
N ILE A 90 2.71 -13.50 21.39
CA ILE A 90 2.67 -12.44 22.40
C ILE A 90 1.23 -12.09 22.78
N ASN A 91 0.33 -12.02 21.80
CA ASN A 91 -1.06 -11.65 22.00
C ASN A 91 -1.98 -12.51 21.10
N PRO A 92 -2.32 -13.74 21.53
CA PRO A 92 -3.23 -14.58 20.78
C PRO A 92 -4.68 -14.10 20.96
N ASP A 93 -5.34 -13.77 19.86
CA ASP A 93 -6.77 -13.42 19.78
C ASP A 93 -7.53 -14.37 18.83
N GLY A 94 -8.45 -15.19 19.35
CA GLY A 94 -9.18 -16.22 18.58
C GLY A 94 -8.54 -17.62 18.58
N ASP A 95 -9.13 -18.56 17.82
CA ASP A 95 -8.81 -20.00 17.92
C ASP A 95 -7.51 -20.40 17.20
N SER A 96 -7.05 -19.61 16.23
CA SER A 96 -5.81 -19.86 15.50
C SER A 96 -5.25 -18.59 14.84
N LEU A 97 -3.93 -18.55 14.64
CA LEU A 97 -3.25 -17.49 13.87
C LEU A 97 -3.92 -17.22 12.52
N THR A 98 -4.33 -18.27 11.82
CA THR A 98 -4.97 -18.12 10.51
C THR A 98 -6.31 -17.41 10.60
N GLN A 99 -7.14 -17.80 11.56
CA GLN A 99 -8.45 -17.18 11.75
C GLN A 99 -8.28 -15.71 12.13
N ASP A 100 -7.40 -15.41 13.09
CA ASP A 100 -7.17 -14.04 13.53
C ASP A 100 -6.67 -13.13 12.40
N VAL A 101 -5.66 -13.58 11.65
CA VAL A 101 -5.12 -12.80 10.52
C VAL A 101 -6.17 -12.51 9.45
N LEU A 102 -7.08 -13.44 9.17
CA LEU A 102 -8.12 -13.26 8.15
C LEU A 102 -9.32 -12.45 8.65
N SER A 103 -9.57 -12.46 9.96
CA SER A 103 -10.57 -11.60 10.61
C SER A 103 -10.07 -10.17 10.80
N ASN A 104 -8.78 -9.98 11.05
CA ASN A 104 -8.15 -8.69 11.37
C ASN A 104 -6.99 -8.31 10.42
N PRO A 105 -7.12 -8.43 9.07
CA PRO A 105 -5.99 -8.32 8.14
C PRO A 105 -5.28 -6.97 8.19
N GLU A 106 -6.01 -5.88 8.44
CA GLU A 106 -5.47 -4.53 8.49
C GLU A 106 -4.57 -4.28 9.70
N GLU A 107 -4.86 -4.91 10.84
CA GLU A 107 -3.99 -4.83 12.02
C GLU A 107 -2.66 -5.51 11.77
N TYR A 108 -2.72 -6.75 11.26
CA TYR A 108 -1.54 -7.50 10.89
C TYR A 108 -0.72 -6.82 9.79
N LEU A 109 -1.39 -6.20 8.80
CA LEU A 109 -0.70 -5.41 7.79
C LEU A 109 0.00 -4.19 8.38
N ARG A 110 -0.63 -3.42 9.29
CA ARG A 110 0.05 -2.32 9.99
C ARG A 110 1.28 -2.80 10.75
N LEU A 111 1.17 -3.92 11.47
CA LEU A 111 2.30 -4.55 12.16
C LEU A 111 3.41 -4.94 11.19
N LEU A 112 3.07 -5.59 10.07
CA LEU A 112 4.04 -6.02 9.05
C LEU A 112 4.72 -4.82 8.40
N ASN A 113 3.99 -3.75 8.09
CA ASN A 113 4.54 -2.51 7.56
C ASN A 113 5.51 -1.84 8.54
N ALA A 114 5.13 -1.73 9.81
CA ALA A 114 6.00 -1.17 10.86
C ALA A 114 7.25 -2.04 11.08
N SER A 115 7.10 -3.36 11.07
CA SER A 115 8.21 -4.31 11.17
C SER A 115 9.15 -4.20 9.97
N THR A 116 8.61 -3.97 8.77
CA THR A 116 9.39 -3.73 7.55
C THR A 116 10.17 -2.42 7.66
N ALA A 117 9.54 -1.34 8.13
CA ALA A 117 10.20 -0.06 8.39
C ALA A 117 11.38 -0.23 9.35
N LEU A 118 11.17 -0.98 10.44
CA LEU A 118 12.19 -1.25 11.44
C LEU A 118 13.35 -2.06 10.85
N LEU A 119 13.06 -3.12 10.10
CA LEU A 119 14.07 -3.95 9.44
C LEU A 119 14.91 -3.12 8.46
N ALA A 120 14.26 -2.31 7.63
CA ALA A 120 14.94 -1.43 6.67
C ALA A 120 15.83 -0.40 7.38
N ALA A 121 15.35 0.23 8.46
CA ALA A 121 16.13 1.16 9.27
C ALA A 121 17.35 0.48 9.92
N ILE A 122 17.17 -0.73 10.48
CA ILE A 122 18.27 -1.53 11.04
C ILE A 122 19.30 -1.86 9.96
N ALA A 123 18.88 -2.25 8.76
CA ALA A 123 19.80 -2.53 7.66
C ALA A 123 20.63 -1.29 7.27
N VAL A 124 19.99 -0.11 7.22
CA VAL A 124 20.67 1.17 6.97
C VAL A 124 21.65 1.51 8.09
N PHE A 125 21.27 1.29 9.35
CA PHE A 125 22.15 1.48 10.50
C PHE A 125 23.38 0.58 10.44
N ILE A 126 23.17 -0.73 10.21
CA ILE A 126 24.23 -1.73 10.10
C ILE A 126 25.18 -1.39 8.95
N ALA A 127 24.67 -0.99 7.78
CA ALA A 127 25.50 -0.58 6.64
C ALA A 127 26.43 0.59 6.99
N GLY A 128 25.87 1.64 7.62
CA GLY A 128 26.63 2.81 8.06
C GLY A 128 27.70 2.45 9.09
N ILE A 129 27.32 1.74 10.16
CA ILE A 129 28.26 1.32 11.21
C ILE A 129 29.36 0.41 10.66
N PHE A 130 28.99 -0.55 9.81
CA PHE A 130 29.95 -1.45 9.17
C PHE A 130 30.99 -0.64 8.39
N ILE A 131 30.57 0.31 7.54
CA ILE A 131 31.52 1.14 6.81
C ILE A 131 32.35 2.04 7.70
N LEU A 132 31.79 2.63 8.75
CA LEU A 132 32.57 3.42 9.71
C LEU A 132 33.68 2.57 10.33
N PHE A 133 33.37 1.36 10.80
CA PHE A 133 34.38 0.48 11.41
C PHE A 133 35.40 -0.06 10.42
N ARG A 134 34.99 -0.31 9.18
CA ARG A 134 35.85 -0.90 8.15
C ARG A 134 36.75 0.13 7.48
N THR A 135 36.29 1.36 7.32
CA THR A 135 36.98 2.40 6.55
C THR A 135 37.53 3.53 7.40
N GLY A 136 37.03 3.68 8.64
CA GLY A 136 37.31 4.83 9.49
C GLY A 136 36.69 6.15 8.98
N ASN A 137 35.90 6.11 7.90
CA ASN A 137 35.36 7.30 7.25
C ASN A 137 33.86 7.46 7.52
N LEU A 138 33.53 8.40 8.42
CA LEU A 138 32.15 8.74 8.76
C LEU A 138 31.33 9.19 7.56
N TRP A 139 31.93 9.90 6.62
CA TRP A 139 31.20 10.47 5.48
C TRP A 139 30.75 9.40 4.48
N TYR A 140 31.56 8.36 4.27
CA TYR A 140 31.14 7.20 3.48
C TYR A 140 29.97 6.46 4.11
N ALA A 141 29.99 6.32 5.45
CA ALA A 141 28.89 5.73 6.20
C ALA A 141 27.60 6.57 6.06
N ILE A 142 27.69 7.89 6.22
CA ILE A 142 26.54 8.80 6.08
C ILE A 142 25.97 8.76 4.65
N ILE A 143 26.79 8.74 3.60
CA ILE A 143 26.30 8.66 2.21
C ILE A 143 25.49 7.38 1.98
N LEU A 144 25.94 6.23 2.51
CA LEU A 144 25.19 4.98 2.45
C LEU A 144 23.89 5.02 3.26
N GLN A 145 23.80 5.86 4.29
CA GLN A 145 22.56 6.04 5.04
C GLN A 145 21.60 7.04 4.38
N LEU A 146 22.12 7.99 3.62
CA LEU A 146 21.33 9.01 2.92
C LEU A 146 20.76 8.53 1.59
N ILE A 147 21.35 7.52 0.97
CA ILE A 147 20.93 7.07 -0.36
C ILE A 147 19.44 6.67 -0.46
N PRO A 148 18.74 6.13 0.58
CA PRO A 148 17.30 5.89 0.49
C PRO A 148 16.46 7.14 0.16
N PHE A 149 16.92 8.34 0.57
CA PHE A 149 16.24 9.60 0.27
C PHE A 149 16.37 10.03 -1.19
N ILE A 150 17.14 9.32 -2.02
CA ILE A 150 17.25 9.64 -3.45
C ILE A 150 15.92 9.47 -4.17
N SER A 151 15.00 8.65 -3.68
CA SER A 151 13.71 8.36 -4.34
C SER A 151 12.56 8.27 -3.34
N GLY A 152 11.42 8.89 -3.68
CA GLY A 152 10.19 8.71 -2.92
C GLY A 152 9.70 7.26 -2.94
N PHE A 153 9.98 6.53 -4.02
CA PHE A 153 9.61 5.12 -4.17
C PHE A 153 10.36 4.20 -3.21
N ILE A 154 11.64 4.47 -2.93
CA ILE A 154 12.37 3.74 -1.88
C ILE A 154 11.69 3.99 -0.54
N LEU A 155 11.49 5.26 -0.18
CA LEU A 155 10.92 5.61 1.12
C LEU A 155 9.49 5.05 1.29
N TYR A 156 8.70 4.99 0.22
CA TYR A 156 7.36 4.43 0.27
C TYR A 156 7.38 2.89 0.24
N ASN A 157 7.89 2.26 -0.81
CA ASN A 157 7.78 0.81 -0.99
C ASN A 157 8.75 0.00 -0.13
N ALA A 158 9.94 0.51 0.20
CA ALA A 158 10.92 -0.26 0.97
C ALA A 158 10.82 -0.04 2.49
N PHE A 159 10.17 1.04 2.93
CA PHE A 159 10.02 1.34 4.36
C PHE A 159 8.58 1.40 4.86
N ALA A 160 7.58 1.77 4.04
CA ALA A 160 6.21 1.94 4.53
C ALA A 160 5.27 0.78 4.17
N ARG A 161 5.75 -0.21 3.40
CA ARG A 161 4.92 -1.29 2.84
C ARG A 161 5.61 -2.64 2.97
N ILE A 162 4.83 -3.68 3.25
CA ILE A 162 5.27 -5.07 3.14
C ILE A 162 5.28 -5.51 1.67
N THR A 163 6.43 -5.36 1.04
CA THR A 163 6.63 -5.77 -0.36
C THR A 163 8.04 -6.29 -0.59
N GLN A 164 8.29 -6.94 -1.73
CA GLN A 164 9.63 -7.40 -2.10
C GLN A 164 10.69 -6.28 -2.17
N GLU A 165 10.26 -5.03 -2.39
CA GLU A 165 11.13 -3.87 -2.55
C GLU A 165 12.00 -3.62 -1.31
N ALA A 166 11.51 -3.91 -0.11
CA ALA A 166 12.28 -3.79 1.12
C ALA A 166 13.51 -4.71 1.11
N MET A 167 13.32 -5.99 0.76
CA MET A 167 14.41 -6.97 0.70
C MET A 167 15.36 -6.67 -0.46
N LEU A 168 14.83 -6.21 -1.59
CA LEU A 168 15.62 -5.76 -2.72
C LEU A 168 16.50 -4.55 -2.36
N MET A 169 15.96 -3.57 -1.65
CA MET A 169 16.69 -2.42 -1.13
C MET A 169 17.82 -2.86 -0.19
N ILE A 170 17.50 -3.72 0.79
CA ILE A 170 18.47 -4.24 1.76
C ILE A 170 19.61 -4.97 1.06
N SER A 171 19.30 -5.81 0.06
CA SER A 171 20.31 -6.51 -0.74
C SER A 171 21.22 -5.54 -1.50
N SER A 172 20.63 -4.55 -2.17
CA SER A 172 21.39 -3.56 -2.95
C SER A 172 22.25 -2.68 -2.05
N LEU A 173 21.78 -2.34 -0.85
CA LEU A 173 22.55 -1.62 0.16
C LEU A 173 23.71 -2.47 0.70
N ALA A 174 23.45 -3.76 0.97
CA ALA A 174 24.49 -4.70 1.38
C ALA A 174 25.55 -4.86 0.28
N LEU A 175 25.14 -4.92 -0.99
CA LEU A 175 26.06 -4.96 -2.13
C LEU A 175 26.89 -3.68 -2.21
N ALA A 176 26.25 -2.50 -2.16
CA ALA A 176 26.95 -1.21 -2.14
C ALA A 176 27.98 -1.14 -1.00
N THR A 177 27.59 -1.57 0.19
CA THR A 177 28.44 -1.64 1.39
C THR A 177 29.63 -2.58 1.17
N ALA A 178 29.41 -3.77 0.65
CA ALA A 178 30.47 -4.73 0.35
C ALA A 178 31.41 -4.24 -0.77
N LEU A 179 30.90 -3.51 -1.76
CA LEU A 179 31.70 -2.91 -2.83
C LEU A 179 32.59 -1.78 -2.31
N VAL A 180 32.08 -0.94 -1.41
CA VAL A 180 32.86 0.12 -0.75
C VAL A 180 33.95 -0.49 0.14
N ASP A 181 33.62 -1.53 0.93
CA ASP A 181 34.64 -2.25 1.72
C ASP A 181 35.68 -2.92 0.81
N TRP A 182 35.26 -3.52 -0.32
CA TRP A 182 36.19 -4.10 -1.29
C TRP A 182 37.11 -3.04 -1.90
N LEU A 183 36.60 -1.86 -2.26
CA LEU A 183 37.41 -0.78 -2.82
C LEU A 183 38.56 -0.39 -1.87
N ILE A 184 38.26 -0.30 -0.57
CA ILE A 184 39.18 0.23 0.44
C ILE A 184 40.09 -0.86 1.03
N ASN A 185 39.54 -2.04 1.32
CA ASN A 185 40.19 -3.07 2.13
C ASN A 185 40.55 -4.35 1.37
N SER A 186 40.29 -4.44 0.05
CA SER A 186 40.60 -5.64 -0.72
C SER A 186 42.10 -5.89 -0.86
N THR A 187 42.51 -7.08 -0.43
CA THR A 187 43.83 -7.67 -0.73
C THR A 187 43.65 -8.97 -1.51
N PRO A 188 44.69 -9.46 -2.22
CA PRO A 188 44.61 -10.72 -2.93
C PRO A 188 44.15 -11.90 -2.06
N GLU A 189 44.50 -11.93 -0.78
CA GLU A 189 44.15 -13.00 0.17
C GLU A 189 42.66 -12.93 0.55
N LYS A 190 42.12 -11.71 0.70
CA LYS A 190 40.74 -11.47 1.14
C LYS A 190 39.71 -11.62 0.02
N GLU A 191 40.11 -11.56 -1.25
CA GLU A 191 39.16 -11.65 -2.38
C GLU A 191 38.30 -12.92 -2.37
N ASN A 192 38.78 -14.04 -1.80
CA ASN A 192 37.99 -15.25 -1.66
C ASN A 192 36.80 -15.09 -0.70
N ARG A 193 36.91 -14.22 0.31
CA ARG A 193 35.82 -13.88 1.24
C ARG A 193 34.85 -12.91 0.58
N TYR A 194 35.35 -11.94 -0.19
CA TYR A 194 34.49 -11.06 -0.99
C TYR A 194 33.68 -11.83 -2.03
N ALA A 195 34.27 -12.80 -2.72
CA ALA A 195 33.53 -13.66 -3.65
C ALA A 195 32.37 -14.40 -2.97
N GLN A 196 32.56 -14.88 -1.73
CA GLN A 196 31.48 -15.50 -0.94
C GLN A 196 30.41 -14.47 -0.55
N ALA A 197 30.82 -13.35 0.04
CA ALA A 197 29.90 -12.30 0.48
C ALA A 197 29.07 -11.76 -0.70
N PHE A 198 29.70 -11.42 -1.82
CA PHE A 198 29.01 -11.01 -3.04
C PHE A 198 28.06 -12.09 -3.55
N GLY A 199 28.44 -13.36 -3.47
CA GLY A 199 27.57 -14.47 -3.91
C GLY A 199 26.33 -14.58 -3.04
N ILE A 200 26.48 -14.54 -1.72
CA ILE A 200 25.36 -14.60 -0.77
C ILE A 200 24.41 -13.42 -0.98
N ILE A 201 24.96 -12.20 -1.07
CA ILE A 201 24.17 -10.99 -1.32
C ILE A 201 23.46 -11.07 -2.68
N ALA A 202 24.15 -11.50 -3.74
CA ALA A 202 23.55 -11.61 -5.06
C ALA A 202 22.44 -12.66 -5.12
N GLY A 203 22.62 -13.81 -4.46
CA GLY A 203 21.57 -14.84 -4.38
C GLY A 203 20.34 -14.33 -3.62
N PHE A 204 20.54 -13.64 -2.49
CA PHE A 204 19.47 -12.99 -1.74
C PHE A 204 18.74 -11.91 -2.55
N GLY A 205 19.49 -11.05 -3.28
CA GLY A 205 18.92 -10.03 -4.16
C GLY A 205 18.08 -10.63 -5.28
N MET A 206 18.59 -11.66 -5.96
CA MET A 206 17.84 -12.39 -6.99
C MET A 206 16.59 -13.08 -6.44
N ALA A 207 16.67 -13.64 -5.22
CA ALA A 207 15.54 -14.26 -4.52
C ALA A 207 14.49 -13.22 -4.07
N SER A 208 14.88 -11.95 -3.96
CA SER A 208 13.98 -10.85 -3.61
C SER A 208 13.34 -10.21 -4.84
N LYS A 209 14.07 -10.08 -5.95
CA LYS A 209 13.53 -9.66 -7.26
C LYS A 209 14.53 -9.94 -8.38
N ILE A 210 14.05 -10.46 -9.50
CA ILE A 210 14.92 -10.73 -10.67
C ILE A 210 15.55 -9.45 -11.26
N LEU A 211 14.97 -8.28 -10.99
CA LEU A 211 15.53 -6.98 -11.36
C LEU A 211 16.87 -6.68 -10.69
N PHE A 212 17.30 -7.47 -9.69
CA PHE A 212 18.66 -7.39 -9.16
C PHE A 212 19.72 -7.90 -10.17
N ALA A 213 19.33 -8.66 -11.20
CA ALA A 213 20.25 -9.36 -12.10
C ALA A 213 21.36 -8.50 -12.72
N PRO A 214 21.11 -7.26 -13.21
CA PRO A 214 22.18 -6.45 -13.79
C PRO A 214 23.27 -6.07 -12.79
N LEU A 215 22.98 -6.04 -11.48
CA LEU A 215 23.98 -5.75 -10.46
C LEU A 215 25.01 -6.87 -10.30
N LEU A 216 24.71 -8.11 -10.74
CA LEU A 216 25.64 -9.24 -10.69
C LEU A 216 26.89 -9.01 -11.54
N ILE A 217 26.81 -8.10 -12.52
CA ILE A 217 27.91 -7.64 -13.37
C ILE A 217 29.03 -7.06 -12.48
N ILE A 218 28.69 -6.29 -11.44
CA ILE A 218 29.70 -5.54 -10.67
C ILE A 218 30.71 -6.49 -10.01
N PRO A 219 30.31 -7.45 -9.13
CA PRO A 219 31.25 -8.39 -8.55
C PRO A 219 32.00 -9.23 -9.58
N PHE A 220 31.31 -9.63 -10.66
CA PHE A 220 31.91 -10.48 -11.71
C PHE A 220 33.11 -9.81 -12.38
N PHE A 221 32.99 -8.52 -12.73
CA PHE A 221 34.05 -7.77 -13.39
C PHE A 221 35.17 -7.33 -12.45
N ILE A 222 34.87 -7.00 -11.19
CA ILE A 222 35.90 -6.50 -10.26
C ILE A 222 36.80 -7.62 -9.72
N LEU A 223 36.29 -8.85 -9.57
CA LEU A 223 37.06 -9.99 -9.08
C LEU A 223 38.18 -10.36 -10.06
N SER A 224 39.40 -10.49 -9.53
CA SER A 224 40.63 -10.51 -10.32
C SER A 224 40.85 -11.77 -11.15
N ASN A 225 40.36 -12.94 -10.71
CA ASN A 225 40.61 -14.21 -11.39
C ASN A 225 39.36 -15.07 -11.58
N PHE A 226 39.43 -16.01 -12.54
CA PHE A 226 38.31 -16.86 -12.92
C PHE A 226 37.85 -17.80 -11.79
N LYS A 227 38.77 -18.29 -10.94
CA LYS A 227 38.41 -19.13 -9.77
C LYS A 227 37.49 -18.39 -8.80
N ARG A 228 37.77 -17.11 -8.52
CA ARG A 228 36.95 -16.24 -7.66
C ARG A 228 35.60 -15.92 -8.29
N ARG A 229 35.57 -15.69 -9.60
CA ARG A 229 34.32 -15.50 -10.36
C ARG A 229 33.43 -16.75 -10.30
N LYS A 230 34.00 -17.94 -10.51
CA LYS A 230 33.28 -19.22 -10.36
C LYS A 230 32.76 -19.41 -8.94
N LYS A 231 33.59 -19.11 -7.92
CA LYS A 231 33.17 -19.16 -6.52
C LYS A 231 32.00 -18.22 -6.26
N TYR A 232 32.08 -16.97 -6.70
CA TYR A 232 30.99 -16.00 -6.62
C TYR A 232 29.69 -16.56 -7.21
N LEU A 233 29.72 -17.03 -8.46
CA LEU A 233 28.55 -17.60 -9.12
C LEU A 233 27.97 -18.83 -8.40
N LEU A 234 28.82 -19.70 -7.85
CA LEU A 234 28.38 -20.86 -7.07
C LEU A 234 27.65 -20.43 -5.79
N TYR A 235 28.20 -19.45 -5.06
CA TYR A 235 27.54 -18.92 -3.86
C TYR A 235 26.27 -18.15 -4.20
N THR A 236 26.21 -17.46 -5.35
CA THR A 236 24.97 -16.86 -5.87
C THR A 236 23.89 -17.91 -6.09
N ALA A 237 24.21 -18.98 -6.81
CA ALA A 237 23.25 -20.05 -7.10
C ALA A 237 22.79 -20.77 -5.82
N ALA A 238 23.72 -21.15 -4.94
CA ALA A 238 23.38 -21.80 -3.68
C ALA A 238 22.51 -20.91 -2.78
N SER A 239 22.85 -19.63 -2.65
CA SER A 239 22.11 -18.71 -1.80
C SER A 239 20.73 -18.39 -2.38
N PHE A 240 20.61 -18.26 -3.71
CA PHE A 240 19.32 -18.13 -4.37
C PHE A 240 18.39 -19.30 -4.00
N VAL A 241 18.85 -20.55 -4.17
CA VAL A 241 18.07 -21.75 -3.83
C VAL A 241 17.67 -21.76 -2.36
N ILE A 242 18.56 -21.38 -1.44
CA ILE A 242 18.26 -21.32 0.00
C ILE A 242 17.16 -20.29 0.27
N PHE A 243 17.27 -19.09 -0.30
CA PHE A 243 16.32 -18.01 -0.05
C PHE A 243 14.98 -18.15 -0.80
N THR A 244 14.90 -19.00 -1.83
CA THR A 244 13.65 -19.36 -2.52
C THR A 244 13.13 -20.75 -2.16
N LEU A 245 13.67 -21.38 -1.10
CA LEU A 245 13.29 -22.74 -0.69
C LEU A 245 11.76 -22.92 -0.50
N PRO A 246 11.00 -21.97 0.10
CA PRO A 246 9.54 -22.10 0.20
C PRO A 246 8.76 -22.17 -1.13
N VAL A 247 9.39 -21.81 -2.26
CA VAL A 247 8.80 -21.86 -3.61
C VAL A 247 9.35 -23.06 -4.42
N ILE A 248 10.16 -23.95 -3.82
CA ILE A 248 10.91 -25.00 -4.55
C ILE A 248 10.05 -25.89 -5.45
N THR A 249 8.83 -26.24 -5.03
CA THR A 249 7.92 -27.08 -5.82
C THR A 249 7.36 -26.38 -7.05
N LEU A 250 7.40 -25.04 -7.07
CA LEU A 250 6.92 -24.18 -8.15
C LEU A 250 8.06 -23.64 -9.01
N TYR A 251 9.29 -24.14 -8.85
CA TYR A 251 10.42 -23.76 -9.71
C TYR A 251 10.17 -23.94 -11.20
N PRO A 252 9.50 -25.03 -11.68
CA PRO A 252 9.15 -25.14 -13.10
C PRO A 252 8.26 -23.97 -13.55
N ASN A 253 7.25 -23.63 -12.77
CA ASN A 253 6.32 -22.52 -13.06
C ASN A 253 7.05 -21.17 -13.03
N MET A 254 7.88 -20.93 -12.02
CA MET A 254 8.69 -19.73 -11.89
C MET A 254 9.68 -19.59 -13.05
N ALA A 255 10.36 -20.68 -13.44
CA ALA A 255 11.28 -20.68 -14.57
C ALA A 255 10.55 -20.37 -15.88
N TRP A 256 9.39 -20.97 -16.09
CA TRP A 256 8.54 -20.69 -17.25
C TRP A 256 8.06 -19.24 -17.28
N TRP A 257 7.65 -18.69 -16.13
CA TRP A 257 7.27 -17.29 -15.99
C TRP A 257 8.43 -16.34 -16.36
N VAL A 258 9.65 -16.63 -15.88
CA VAL A 258 10.85 -15.87 -16.26
C VAL A 258 11.11 -15.97 -17.76
N ILE A 259 10.99 -17.15 -18.36
CA ILE A 259 11.16 -17.34 -19.81
C ILE A 259 10.15 -16.48 -20.58
N LYS A 260 8.88 -16.44 -20.15
CA LYS A 260 7.86 -15.59 -20.77
C LYS A 260 8.24 -14.11 -20.75
N LEU A 261 8.78 -13.60 -19.64
CA LEU A 261 9.24 -12.22 -19.55
C LEU A 261 10.36 -11.88 -20.55
N PHE A 262 11.19 -12.87 -20.94
CA PHE A 262 12.25 -12.65 -21.93
C PHE A 262 11.73 -12.74 -23.36
N ILE A 263 10.86 -13.71 -23.67
CA ILE A 263 10.47 -14.05 -25.04
C ILE A 263 9.29 -13.22 -25.55
N PHE A 264 8.43 -12.68 -24.68
CA PHE A 264 7.28 -11.87 -25.08
C PHE A 264 7.52 -10.37 -24.83
N THR A 265 6.90 -9.52 -25.65
CA THR A 265 7.11 -8.06 -25.60
C THR A 265 6.25 -7.34 -24.57
N GLY A 266 5.08 -7.90 -24.22
CA GLY A 266 4.09 -7.26 -23.35
C GLY A 266 4.30 -7.49 -21.85
N GLN A 267 3.49 -6.82 -21.04
CA GLN A 267 3.55 -6.87 -19.58
C GLN A 267 3.26 -8.30 -19.07
N TYR A 268 3.99 -8.74 -18.04
CA TYR A 268 3.87 -10.09 -17.47
C TYR A 268 4.03 -11.24 -18.48
N GLY A 269 4.73 -10.99 -19.59
CA GLY A 269 4.96 -12.00 -20.62
C GLY A 269 3.75 -12.24 -21.53
N SER A 270 2.87 -11.23 -21.64
CA SER A 270 1.80 -11.17 -22.64
C SER A 270 2.29 -10.59 -23.97
N GLY A 271 1.43 -10.52 -24.99
CA GLY A 271 1.77 -9.93 -26.28
C GLY A 271 2.51 -10.88 -27.23
N PRO A 272 2.94 -10.39 -28.41
CA PRO A 272 3.63 -11.20 -29.40
C PRO A 272 5.04 -11.61 -28.95
N VAL A 273 5.56 -12.65 -29.61
CA VAL A 273 6.95 -13.11 -29.43
C VAL A 273 7.90 -12.02 -29.94
N GLY A 274 8.82 -11.59 -29.07
CA GLY A 274 9.85 -10.60 -29.35
C GLY A 274 10.58 -10.16 -28.08
N LEU A 275 11.84 -9.73 -28.24
CA LEU A 275 12.64 -9.24 -27.10
C LEU A 275 12.10 -7.91 -26.56
N VAL A 276 11.73 -7.00 -27.45
CA VAL A 276 11.17 -5.67 -27.16
C VAL A 276 10.17 -5.31 -28.25
N ASP A 277 9.19 -4.47 -27.92
CA ASP A 277 8.38 -3.79 -28.92
C ASP A 277 9.19 -2.64 -29.53
N THR A 278 9.62 -2.78 -30.77
CA THR A 278 10.52 -1.83 -31.45
C THR A 278 9.89 -0.46 -31.65
N LEU A 279 8.55 -0.35 -31.61
CA LEU A 279 7.84 0.92 -31.75
C LEU A 279 7.85 1.73 -30.45
N SER A 280 7.54 1.08 -29.32
CA SER A 280 7.43 1.75 -28.02
C SER A 280 8.74 1.81 -27.23
N TYR A 281 9.68 0.87 -27.45
CA TYR A 281 10.87 0.74 -26.63
C TYR A 281 11.77 2.00 -26.58
N PRO A 282 12.05 2.73 -27.68
CA PRO A 282 12.83 3.96 -27.61
C PRO A 282 12.19 5.02 -26.71
N GLN A 283 10.86 5.19 -26.79
CA GLN A 283 10.10 6.10 -25.95
C GLN A 283 10.10 5.64 -24.49
N ASN A 284 9.96 4.33 -24.24
CA ASN A 284 10.04 3.75 -22.91
C ASN A 284 11.42 3.95 -22.27
N LEU A 285 12.51 3.79 -23.04
CA LEU A 285 13.86 4.04 -22.57
C LEU A 285 14.07 5.52 -22.22
N TRP A 286 13.61 6.42 -23.08
CA TRP A 286 13.64 7.86 -22.81
C TRP A 286 12.86 8.20 -21.53
N TRP A 287 11.62 7.70 -21.40
CA TRP A 287 10.81 7.89 -20.21
C TRP A 287 11.50 7.34 -18.96
N THR A 288 12.11 6.15 -19.04
CA THR A 288 12.80 5.52 -17.89
C THR A 288 13.99 6.36 -17.42
N LEU A 289 14.70 7.03 -18.33
CA LEU A 289 15.75 7.99 -17.96
C LEU A 289 15.18 9.26 -17.32
N MET A 290 14.03 9.74 -17.80
CA MET A 290 13.46 11.02 -17.34
C MET A 290 12.62 10.88 -16.06
N VAL A 291 12.05 9.71 -15.79
CA VAL A 291 11.17 9.50 -14.62
C VAL A 291 11.95 9.63 -13.31
N ASN A 292 13.22 9.19 -13.29
CA ASN A 292 14.13 9.44 -12.18
C ASN A 292 15.34 10.29 -12.62
N PRO A 293 15.21 11.63 -12.65
CA PRO A 293 16.28 12.51 -13.11
C PRO A 293 17.52 12.45 -12.20
N LYS A 294 17.37 12.15 -10.90
CA LYS A 294 18.49 12.04 -9.96
C LYS A 294 19.40 10.88 -10.32
N LEU A 295 18.82 9.70 -10.60
CA LEU A 295 19.59 8.54 -11.04
C LEU A 295 20.21 8.76 -12.43
N ALA A 296 19.49 9.38 -13.35
CA ALA A 296 19.99 9.69 -14.69
C ALA A 296 21.18 10.67 -14.65
N MET A 297 21.14 11.69 -13.78
CA MET A 297 22.27 12.60 -13.55
C MET A 297 23.49 11.87 -13.00
N LEU A 298 23.32 10.96 -12.03
CA LEU A 298 24.43 10.17 -11.50
C LEU A 298 25.02 9.21 -12.54
N PHE A 299 24.16 8.60 -13.37
CA PHE A 299 24.60 7.76 -14.49
C PHE A 299 25.39 8.55 -15.53
N GLY A 300 24.85 9.68 -15.99
CA GLY A 300 25.53 10.57 -16.95
C GLY A 300 26.85 11.13 -16.38
N GLY A 301 26.85 11.54 -15.10
CA GLY A 301 28.06 11.93 -14.39
C GLY A 301 29.09 10.82 -14.32
N GLY A 302 28.67 9.57 -14.11
CA GLY A 302 29.54 8.39 -14.15
C GLY A 302 30.18 8.16 -15.53
N LEU A 303 29.40 8.30 -16.62
CA LEU A 303 29.91 8.21 -18.00
C LEU A 303 30.93 9.30 -18.32
N LEU A 304 30.63 10.55 -17.93
CA LEU A 304 31.56 11.67 -18.06
C LEU A 304 32.84 11.39 -17.26
N TRP A 305 32.70 10.85 -16.06
CA TRP A 305 33.84 10.53 -15.21
C TRP A 305 34.73 9.45 -15.81
N ILE A 306 34.17 8.37 -16.36
CA ILE A 306 34.92 7.35 -17.11
C ILE A 306 35.68 7.99 -18.26
N THR A 307 35.02 8.85 -19.05
CA THR A 307 35.64 9.54 -20.18
C THR A 307 36.82 10.39 -19.75
N MET A 308 36.66 11.18 -18.69
CA MET A 308 37.75 11.98 -18.11
C MET A 308 38.91 11.11 -17.63
N LEU A 309 38.65 10.00 -16.93
CA LEU A 309 39.71 9.10 -16.46
C LEU A 309 40.46 8.46 -17.63
N ILE A 310 39.79 8.07 -18.72
CA ILE A 310 40.44 7.54 -19.92
C ILE A 310 41.39 8.57 -20.54
N ILE A 311 40.96 9.84 -20.64
CA ILE A 311 41.80 10.94 -21.15
C ILE A 311 43.03 11.14 -20.24
N ILE A 312 42.85 11.15 -18.92
CA ILE A 312 43.95 11.28 -17.95
C ILE A 312 44.92 10.09 -18.07
N MET A 313 44.42 8.86 -18.19
CA MET A 313 45.26 7.67 -18.33
C MET A 313 46.07 7.69 -19.64
N LYS A 314 45.47 8.13 -20.76
CA LYS A 314 46.18 8.32 -22.03
C LYS A 314 47.26 9.40 -21.96
N SER A 315 47.11 10.40 -21.08
CA SER A 315 48.13 11.44 -20.86
C SER A 315 49.36 10.98 -20.06
N GLY A 316 49.46 9.69 -19.72
CA GLY A 316 50.61 9.13 -18.98
C GLY A 316 50.62 9.45 -17.49
N LYS A 317 49.59 10.11 -16.95
CA LYS A 317 49.49 10.47 -15.53
C LYS A 317 49.01 9.27 -14.70
N THR A 318 49.85 8.76 -13.81
CA THR A 318 49.56 7.65 -12.87
C THR A 318 48.66 8.05 -11.68
N LEU A 319 47.65 8.90 -11.92
CA LEU A 319 46.77 9.42 -10.86
C LEU A 319 45.59 8.48 -10.52
N VAL A 320 45.36 7.44 -11.31
CA VAL A 320 44.16 6.59 -11.21
C VAL A 320 44.55 5.15 -10.90
N GLN A 321 44.01 4.61 -9.82
CA GLN A 321 44.17 3.19 -9.50
C GLN A 321 43.27 2.34 -10.42
N ASN A 322 43.82 1.28 -11.00
CA ASN A 322 43.09 0.36 -11.89
C ASN A 322 41.82 -0.22 -11.20
N LYS A 323 41.90 -0.49 -9.89
CA LYS A 323 40.74 -0.95 -9.09
C LYS A 323 39.57 0.05 -9.11
N THR A 324 39.84 1.34 -8.91
CA THR A 324 38.83 2.41 -8.91
C THR A 324 38.14 2.51 -10.26
N PHE A 325 38.93 2.54 -11.35
CA PHE A 325 38.40 2.59 -12.71
C PHE A 325 37.51 1.37 -13.02
N ARG A 326 37.96 0.17 -12.64
CA ARG A 326 37.22 -1.07 -12.87
C ARG A 326 35.88 -1.10 -12.14
N LEU A 327 35.85 -0.67 -10.88
CA LEU A 327 34.61 -0.58 -10.12
C LEU A 327 33.66 0.47 -10.69
N LEU A 328 34.18 1.64 -11.08
CA LEU A 328 33.40 2.68 -11.75
C LEU A 328 32.78 2.16 -13.06
N ALA A 329 33.59 1.58 -13.95
CA ALA A 329 33.13 1.05 -15.22
C ALA A 329 32.09 -0.06 -15.04
N ALA A 330 32.32 -0.99 -14.11
CA ALA A 330 31.38 -2.06 -13.83
C ALA A 330 30.05 -1.54 -13.25
N THR A 331 30.10 -0.51 -12.38
CA THR A 331 28.91 0.12 -11.81
C THR A 331 28.10 0.85 -12.88
N VAL A 332 28.76 1.66 -13.73
CA VAL A 332 28.10 2.36 -14.84
C VAL A 332 27.52 1.36 -15.85
N ALA A 333 28.22 0.28 -16.16
CA ALA A 333 27.69 -0.79 -17.01
C ALA A 333 26.44 -1.43 -16.40
N ALA A 334 26.45 -1.74 -15.10
CA ALA A 334 25.27 -2.30 -14.42
C ALA A 334 24.06 -1.33 -14.46
N LEU A 335 24.28 -0.02 -14.29
CA LEU A 335 23.22 0.98 -14.46
C LEU A 335 22.69 1.03 -15.90
N ALA A 336 23.58 0.98 -16.91
CA ALA A 336 23.18 0.95 -18.31
C ALA A 336 22.31 -0.27 -18.63
N PHE A 337 22.74 -1.47 -18.19
CA PHE A 337 21.94 -2.68 -18.32
C PHE A 337 20.62 -2.59 -17.55
N GLY A 338 20.62 -1.98 -16.36
CA GLY A 338 19.41 -1.72 -15.59
C GLY A 338 18.38 -0.90 -16.37
N TYR A 339 18.81 0.22 -16.95
CA TYR A 339 17.94 1.05 -17.80
C TYR A 339 17.40 0.27 -19.01
N LEU A 340 18.24 -0.51 -19.70
CA LEU A 340 17.81 -1.31 -20.85
C LEU A 340 16.76 -2.36 -20.47
N ILE A 341 16.96 -3.08 -19.36
CA ILE A 341 15.97 -4.08 -18.92
C ILE A 341 14.67 -3.42 -18.48
N VAL A 342 14.74 -2.33 -17.70
CA VAL A 342 13.54 -1.64 -17.22
C VAL A 342 12.75 -1.00 -18.36
N ALA A 343 13.42 -0.48 -19.39
CA ALA A 343 12.77 0.10 -20.57
C ALA A 343 11.87 -0.89 -21.33
N LYS A 344 12.08 -2.20 -21.16
CA LYS A 344 11.17 -3.21 -21.74
C LYS A 344 9.76 -3.12 -21.15
N GLN A 345 9.65 -2.86 -19.84
CA GLN A 345 8.38 -2.72 -19.13
C GLN A 345 8.52 -1.57 -18.12
N PRO A 346 8.41 -0.32 -18.59
CA PRO A 346 8.79 0.85 -17.81
C PRO A 346 7.89 1.00 -16.57
N LYS A 347 8.51 0.91 -15.38
CA LYS A 347 7.94 1.33 -14.10
C LYS A 347 9.05 1.95 -13.26
N GLU A 348 8.79 3.11 -12.65
CA GLU A 348 9.79 3.80 -11.82
C GLU A 348 10.26 2.92 -10.65
N SER A 349 9.34 2.17 -10.03
CA SER A 349 9.65 1.23 -8.95
C SER A 349 10.63 0.11 -9.34
N TYR A 350 10.85 -0.13 -10.63
CA TYR A 350 11.83 -1.12 -11.11
C TYR A 350 13.27 -0.58 -11.09
N LEU A 351 13.47 0.72 -10.88
CA LEU A 351 14.80 1.34 -10.80
C LEU A 351 15.45 1.26 -9.41
N LEU A 352 14.66 0.87 -8.39
CA LEU A 352 15.06 0.81 -6.98
C LEU A 352 16.45 0.19 -6.71
N PRO A 353 16.82 -1.00 -7.22
CA PRO A 353 18.12 -1.58 -6.89
C PRO A 353 19.29 -0.73 -7.42
N TYR A 354 19.09 -0.01 -8.53
CA TYR A 354 20.09 0.84 -9.16
C TYR A 354 20.26 2.18 -8.42
N GLU A 355 19.16 2.72 -7.90
CA GLU A 355 19.17 3.89 -7.02
C GLU A 355 20.07 3.66 -5.80
N MET A 356 19.94 2.49 -5.16
CA MET A 356 20.76 2.13 -4.00
C MET A 356 22.25 2.01 -4.33
N ILE A 357 22.58 1.43 -5.49
CA ILE A 357 23.96 1.26 -5.96
C ILE A 357 24.61 2.59 -6.35
N ALA A 358 23.82 3.63 -6.65
CA ALA A 358 24.35 4.95 -6.99
C ALA A 358 25.20 5.58 -5.86
N SER A 359 25.01 5.14 -4.61
CA SER A 359 25.90 5.49 -3.48
C SER A 359 27.38 5.14 -3.76
N VAL A 360 27.65 4.04 -4.47
CA VAL A 360 29.01 3.63 -4.87
C VAL A 360 29.64 4.64 -5.81
N LEU A 361 28.87 5.21 -6.76
CA LEU A 361 29.36 6.26 -7.66
C LEU A 361 29.76 7.51 -6.89
N ILE A 362 28.92 7.95 -5.95
CA ILE A 362 29.18 9.13 -5.12
C ILE A 362 30.45 8.92 -4.29
N ILE A 363 30.59 7.77 -3.64
CA ILE A 363 31.76 7.44 -2.83
C ILE A 363 33.02 7.33 -3.70
N LEU A 364 32.94 6.75 -4.89
CA LEU A 364 34.07 6.70 -5.84
C LEU A 364 34.55 8.08 -6.25
N VAL A 365 33.64 9.01 -6.53
CA VAL A 365 33.98 10.40 -6.84
C VAL A 365 34.69 11.04 -5.66
N ILE A 366 34.15 10.95 -4.44
CA ILE A 366 34.76 11.53 -3.25
C ILE A 366 36.13 10.91 -2.96
N TYR A 367 36.25 9.58 -3.07
CA TYR A 367 37.50 8.85 -2.89
C TYR A 367 38.56 9.31 -3.89
N GLN A 368 38.21 9.43 -5.17
CA GLN A 368 39.14 9.82 -6.22
C GLN A 368 39.51 11.31 -6.13
N VAL A 369 38.56 12.19 -5.83
CA VAL A 369 38.79 13.64 -5.65
C VAL A 369 39.80 13.88 -4.52
N GLY A 370 39.68 13.13 -3.42
CA GLY A 370 40.62 13.21 -2.30
C GLY A 370 42.06 12.82 -2.66
N ASN A 371 42.30 12.14 -3.78
CA ASN A 371 43.64 11.73 -4.21
C ASN A 371 44.35 12.75 -5.11
N PHE A 372 43.69 13.84 -5.53
CA PHE A 372 44.36 14.90 -6.29
C PHE A 372 45.27 15.76 -5.40
N ARG A 373 46.52 15.96 -5.84
CA ARG A 373 47.57 16.67 -5.08
C ARG A 373 47.19 18.12 -4.71
N PHE A 374 46.51 18.85 -5.59
CA PHE A 374 46.15 20.25 -5.35
C PHE A 374 45.06 20.43 -4.28
N LEU A 375 44.28 19.38 -4.00
CA LEU A 375 43.21 19.39 -2.99
C LEU A 375 43.68 18.91 -1.61
N GLN A 376 44.96 18.60 -1.42
CA GLN A 376 45.46 18.03 -0.17
C GLN A 376 45.16 18.88 1.08
N ARG A 377 45.19 20.23 0.97
CA ARG A 377 44.90 21.15 2.08
C ARG A 377 43.44 21.11 2.56
N VAL A 378 42.51 20.80 1.64
CA VAL A 378 41.06 20.77 1.92
C VAL A 378 40.48 19.35 1.90
N ARG A 379 41.33 18.34 1.69
CA ARG A 379 40.95 16.92 1.54
C ARG A 379 40.09 16.39 2.69
N ALA A 380 40.34 16.86 3.91
CA ALA A 380 39.57 16.45 5.08
C ALA A 380 38.13 17.00 5.08
N TRP A 381 37.91 18.15 4.44
CA TRP A 381 36.62 18.86 4.43
C TRP A 381 35.76 18.55 3.20
N ILE A 382 36.37 18.19 2.07
CA ILE A 382 35.63 17.90 0.83
C ILE A 382 34.55 16.81 1.03
N PRO A 383 34.85 15.63 1.65
CA PRO A 383 33.84 14.61 1.89
C PRO A 383 32.69 15.14 2.76
N ALA A 384 33.00 15.94 3.77
CA ALA A 384 32.01 16.55 4.65
C ALA A 384 31.08 17.48 3.89
N LEU A 385 31.64 18.45 3.16
CA LEU A 385 30.86 19.43 2.39
C LEU A 385 29.99 18.78 1.32
N LEU A 386 30.54 17.82 0.57
CA LEU A 386 29.77 17.09 -0.44
C LEU A 386 28.65 16.24 0.19
N THR A 387 28.91 15.62 1.33
CA THR A 387 27.89 14.84 2.04
C THR A 387 26.78 15.74 2.59
N LEU A 388 27.12 16.88 3.17
CA LEU A 388 26.14 17.85 3.68
C LEU A 388 25.30 18.47 2.55
N ALA A 389 25.92 18.83 1.43
CA ALA A 389 25.21 19.31 0.25
C ALA A 389 24.28 18.24 -0.33
N PHE A 390 24.76 16.99 -0.40
CA PHE A 390 23.93 15.85 -0.82
C PHE A 390 22.75 15.66 0.12
N ALA A 391 22.97 15.65 1.44
CA ALA A 391 21.92 15.51 2.46
C ALA A 391 20.85 16.61 2.35
N GLY A 392 21.28 17.88 2.24
CA GLY A 392 20.40 19.04 2.11
C GLY A 392 19.54 19.00 0.84
N PHE A 393 19.99 18.31 -0.20
CA PHE A 393 19.23 18.11 -1.44
C PHE A 393 18.33 16.87 -1.39
N VAL A 394 18.83 15.72 -0.97
CA VAL A 394 18.08 14.45 -1.07
C VAL A 394 17.01 14.32 0.00
N ILE A 395 17.25 14.75 1.25
CA ILE A 395 16.26 14.56 2.33
C ILE A 395 14.95 15.28 2.03
N PRO A 396 14.93 16.61 1.75
CA PRO A 396 13.67 17.31 1.48
C PRO A 396 13.01 16.81 0.19
N SER A 397 13.79 16.57 -0.87
CA SER A 397 13.24 16.11 -2.15
C SER A 397 12.67 14.69 -2.09
N GLY A 398 13.30 13.79 -1.33
CA GLY A 398 12.83 12.42 -1.11
C GLY A 398 11.53 12.39 -0.31
N LEU A 399 11.46 13.13 0.80
CA LEU A 399 10.25 13.22 1.62
C LEU A 399 9.08 13.86 0.85
N ALA A 400 9.33 14.92 0.08
CA ALA A 400 8.32 15.54 -0.77
C ALA A 400 7.84 14.58 -1.88
N ALA A 401 8.73 13.81 -2.50
CA ALA A 401 8.37 12.80 -3.49
C ALA A 401 7.55 11.66 -2.87
N LYS A 402 7.91 11.18 -1.67
CA LYS A 402 7.14 10.18 -0.91
C LYS A 402 5.70 10.65 -0.69
N LYS A 403 5.52 11.89 -0.21
CA LYS A 403 4.19 12.48 0.03
C LYS A 403 3.35 12.65 -1.24
N LYS A 404 3.98 12.75 -2.42
CA LYS A 404 3.25 12.78 -3.70
C LYS A 404 2.78 11.40 -4.16
N ILE A 405 3.49 10.34 -3.79
CA ILE A 405 3.15 8.96 -4.17
C ILE A 405 1.90 8.50 -3.40
N TYR A 406 1.76 8.92 -2.14
CA TYR A 406 0.62 8.58 -1.31
C TYR A 406 -0.02 9.84 -0.71
N SER A 407 -1.31 10.07 -1.01
CA SER A 407 -2.11 11.13 -0.38
C SER A 407 -3.40 10.53 0.22
N PRO A 408 -3.72 10.80 1.50
CA PRO A 408 -4.92 10.30 2.16
C PRO A 408 -6.19 11.07 1.78
N ASP A 409 -6.11 12.06 0.88
CA ASP A 409 -7.21 12.98 0.52
C ASP A 409 -8.52 12.28 0.16
N LYS A 410 -8.47 10.99 -0.22
CA LYS A 410 -9.64 10.22 -0.64
C LYS A 410 -10.02 9.09 0.31
N ASN A 411 -9.25 8.85 1.39
CA ASN A 411 -9.49 7.78 2.39
C ASN A 411 -10.93 7.77 2.89
N HIS A 412 -11.40 8.95 3.29
CA HIS A 412 -12.75 9.18 3.79
C HIS A 412 -13.86 8.71 2.82
N LEU A 413 -13.73 8.91 1.50
CA LEU A 413 -14.75 8.47 0.53
C LEU A 413 -14.97 6.95 0.56
N TRP A 414 -13.87 6.19 0.69
CA TRP A 414 -13.97 4.74 0.78
C TRP A 414 -14.53 4.28 2.13
N GLU A 415 -14.23 5.00 3.21
CA GLU A 415 -14.80 4.71 4.53
C GLU A 415 -16.30 5.00 4.56
N THR A 416 -16.74 6.14 4.02
CA THR A 416 -18.17 6.47 3.91
C THR A 416 -18.90 5.43 3.05
N SER A 417 -18.33 5.03 1.91
CA SER A 417 -18.89 3.95 1.08
C SER A 417 -18.98 2.62 1.83
N ARG A 418 -17.98 2.30 2.66
CA ARG A 418 -17.99 1.10 3.50
C ARG A 418 -19.12 1.14 4.53
N LEU A 419 -19.28 2.24 5.25
CA LEU A 419 -20.36 2.41 6.24
C LEU A 419 -21.75 2.37 5.57
N ALA A 420 -21.88 2.93 4.37
CA ALA A 420 -23.09 2.82 3.57
C ALA A 420 -23.40 1.35 3.22
N ALA A 421 -22.40 0.55 2.85
CA ALA A 421 -22.58 -0.88 2.60
C ALA A 421 -22.97 -1.65 3.87
N GLU A 422 -22.32 -1.38 5.01
CA GLU A 422 -22.60 -2.05 6.29
C GLU A 422 -24.01 -1.73 6.80
N SER A 423 -24.46 -0.48 6.68
CA SER A 423 -25.82 -0.09 7.06
C SER A 423 -26.89 -0.74 6.15
N ALA A 424 -26.57 -0.96 4.88
CA ALA A 424 -27.41 -1.68 3.94
C ALA A 424 -27.38 -3.20 4.17
N SER A 425 -26.34 -3.75 4.80
CA SER A 425 -26.07 -5.19 4.76
C SER A 425 -27.05 -6.10 5.51
N GLN A 426 -27.99 -5.55 6.28
CA GLN A 426 -28.88 -6.35 7.13
C GLN A 426 -29.77 -7.28 6.28
N ASN A 427 -29.59 -8.59 6.47
CA ASN A 427 -30.29 -9.67 5.75
C ASN A 427 -30.09 -9.63 4.22
N SER A 428 -28.92 -9.20 3.74
CA SER A 428 -28.60 -9.17 2.31
C SER A 428 -27.31 -9.91 1.99
N ILE A 429 -27.29 -10.55 0.81
CA ILE A 429 -26.04 -11.01 0.20
C ILE A 429 -25.23 -9.80 -0.25
N GLN A 430 -23.91 -9.83 -0.05
CA GLN A 430 -22.98 -8.79 -0.47
C GLN A 430 -22.09 -9.26 -1.61
N ILE A 431 -21.94 -8.43 -2.63
CA ILE A 431 -21.08 -8.68 -3.79
C ILE A 431 -20.11 -7.50 -3.93
N PHE A 432 -18.82 -7.78 -3.80
CA PHE A 432 -17.77 -6.78 -3.93
C PHE A 432 -17.04 -6.90 -5.25
N ALA A 433 -16.89 -5.80 -5.96
CA ALA A 433 -16.14 -5.78 -7.19
C ALA A 433 -14.65 -6.02 -6.96
N HIS A 434 -14.02 -6.82 -7.82
CA HIS A 434 -12.59 -7.03 -7.85
C HIS A 434 -12.05 -6.77 -9.26
N PRO A 435 -11.04 -5.90 -9.43
CA PRO A 435 -10.40 -5.05 -8.41
C PRO A 435 -11.28 -3.86 -7.95
N ALA A 436 -11.42 -3.65 -6.64
CA ALA A 436 -12.01 -2.43 -6.05
C ALA A 436 -11.45 -2.17 -4.65
N SER A 437 -11.71 -0.98 -4.11
CA SER A 437 -11.23 -0.59 -2.76
C SER A 437 -12.20 -1.09 -1.69
N SER A 438 -12.15 -2.38 -1.39
CA SER A 438 -12.83 -2.99 -0.24
C SER A 438 -11.94 -4.07 0.41
N PRO A 439 -12.11 -4.34 1.72
CA PRO A 439 -11.35 -5.39 2.38
C PRO A 439 -11.68 -6.79 1.82
N GLU A 440 -12.90 -7.06 1.37
CA GLU A 440 -13.28 -8.34 0.77
C GLU A 440 -12.60 -8.55 -0.58
N ALA A 441 -12.57 -7.52 -1.43
CA ALA A 441 -11.83 -7.56 -2.69
C ALA A 441 -10.32 -7.75 -2.46
N ALA A 442 -9.79 -7.16 -1.38
CA ALA A 442 -8.40 -7.32 -0.97
C ALA A 442 -8.10 -8.73 -0.40
N LEU A 443 -8.99 -9.30 0.42
CA LEU A 443 -8.92 -10.67 0.91
C LEU A 443 -9.01 -11.67 -0.24
N PHE A 444 -9.92 -11.45 -1.20
CA PHE A 444 -10.04 -12.27 -2.40
C PHE A 444 -8.74 -12.24 -3.21
N PHE A 445 -8.17 -11.05 -3.42
CA PHE A 445 -6.86 -10.88 -4.07
C PHE A 445 -5.75 -11.63 -3.33
N GLY A 446 -5.65 -11.46 -2.02
CA GLY A 446 -4.68 -12.18 -1.18
C GLY A 446 -4.84 -13.70 -1.31
N ASN A 447 -6.08 -14.20 -1.29
CA ASN A 447 -6.38 -15.62 -1.43
C ASN A 447 -6.00 -16.16 -2.81
N ALA A 448 -6.25 -15.40 -3.89
CA ALA A 448 -5.83 -15.75 -5.24
C ALA A 448 -4.32 -16.01 -5.31
N TYR A 449 -3.53 -15.07 -4.78
CA TYR A 449 -2.07 -15.20 -4.69
C TYR A 449 -1.60 -16.24 -3.68
N SER A 450 -2.49 -16.75 -2.83
CA SER A 450 -2.20 -17.83 -1.89
C SER A 450 -2.43 -19.23 -2.48
N HIS A 451 -2.86 -19.34 -3.74
CA HIS A 451 -3.43 -20.55 -4.37
C HIS A 451 -4.75 -21.00 -3.73
N TRP A 452 -5.63 -20.05 -3.40
CA TRP A 452 -7.00 -20.33 -2.91
C TRP A 452 -7.03 -21.19 -1.63
N ARG A 453 -5.95 -21.21 -0.85
CA ARG A 453 -5.78 -22.13 0.29
C ARG A 453 -6.66 -21.78 1.49
N TYR A 454 -7.23 -20.58 1.49
CA TYR A 454 -8.05 -20.07 2.59
C TYR A 454 -9.52 -19.96 2.21
N THR A 455 -9.93 -20.44 1.03
CA THR A 455 -11.32 -20.38 0.55
C THR A 455 -12.32 -20.90 1.57
N GLY A 456 -12.12 -22.10 2.12
CA GLY A 456 -13.08 -22.67 3.08
C GLY A 456 -13.24 -21.83 4.36
N LEU A 457 -12.15 -21.24 4.85
CA LEU A 457 -12.20 -20.39 6.04
C LEU A 457 -12.80 -19.01 5.74
N LEU A 458 -12.49 -18.43 4.58
CA LEU A 458 -13.12 -17.18 4.14
C LEU A 458 -14.63 -17.35 3.92
N LYS A 459 -15.08 -18.47 3.35
CA LYS A 459 -16.52 -18.81 3.27
C LYS A 459 -17.17 -18.91 4.65
N ASN A 460 -16.47 -19.46 5.64
CA ASN A 460 -17.00 -19.56 7.00
C ASN A 460 -17.05 -18.19 7.71
N LEU A 461 -16.05 -17.33 7.48
CA LEU A 461 -16.00 -15.98 8.06
C LEU A 461 -16.95 -15.00 7.38
N TYR A 462 -17.19 -15.19 6.07
CA TYR A 462 -17.98 -14.30 5.22
C TYR A 462 -18.98 -15.13 4.36
N PRO A 463 -19.98 -15.79 4.98
CA PRO A 463 -20.86 -16.76 4.30
C PRO A 463 -21.78 -16.14 3.24
N ASP A 464 -22.19 -14.89 3.42
CA ASP A 464 -23.10 -14.18 2.52
C ASP A 464 -22.35 -13.19 1.61
N THR A 465 -21.08 -13.49 1.31
CA THR A 465 -20.19 -12.60 0.54
C THR A 465 -19.66 -13.27 -0.72
N TYR A 466 -19.78 -12.56 -1.84
CA TYR A 466 -19.27 -12.97 -3.15
C TYR A 466 -18.48 -11.84 -3.82
N ILE A 467 -17.83 -12.17 -4.93
CA ILE A 467 -16.96 -11.24 -5.65
C ILE A 467 -17.46 -11.06 -7.08
N PHE A 468 -17.57 -9.82 -7.53
CA PHE A 468 -17.75 -9.52 -8.95
C PHE A 468 -16.39 -9.34 -9.61
N ASN A 469 -15.92 -10.35 -10.34
CA ASN A 469 -14.66 -10.29 -11.08
C ASN A 469 -14.86 -9.45 -12.35
N ILE A 470 -14.36 -8.21 -12.33
CA ILE A 470 -14.50 -7.26 -13.43
C ILE A 470 -13.81 -7.77 -14.71
N ALA A 471 -12.68 -8.47 -14.57
CA ALA A 471 -11.92 -8.97 -15.72
C ALA A 471 -12.67 -10.08 -16.47
N GLU A 472 -13.42 -10.91 -15.75
CA GLU A 472 -14.21 -12.00 -16.32
C GLU A 472 -15.68 -11.62 -16.58
N ASN A 473 -16.11 -10.46 -16.06
CA ASN A 473 -17.49 -9.97 -16.06
C ASN A 473 -18.48 -11.00 -15.45
N LYS A 474 -18.11 -11.59 -14.31
CA LYS A 474 -18.86 -12.66 -13.63
C LYS A 474 -18.87 -12.51 -12.11
N ILE A 475 -19.95 -12.97 -11.49
CA ILE A 475 -20.01 -13.18 -10.04
C ILE A 475 -19.37 -14.54 -9.72
N VAL A 476 -18.41 -14.52 -8.81
CA VAL A 476 -17.60 -15.67 -8.41
C VAL A 476 -17.56 -15.81 -6.89
N ASP A 477 -17.29 -17.03 -6.44
CA ASP A 477 -17.04 -17.36 -5.05
C ASP A 477 -15.55 -17.10 -4.69
N TRP A 478 -15.17 -17.32 -3.44
CA TRP A 478 -13.85 -17.05 -2.87
C TRP A 478 -12.68 -17.81 -3.51
N ASP A 479 -12.95 -18.81 -4.35
CA ASP A 479 -11.98 -19.58 -5.17
C ASP A 479 -12.01 -19.21 -6.66
N ASN A 480 -12.68 -18.11 -7.03
CA ASN A 480 -12.92 -17.67 -8.41
C ASN A 480 -13.78 -18.65 -9.24
N SER A 481 -14.45 -19.62 -8.62
CA SER A 481 -15.46 -20.42 -9.32
C SER A 481 -16.74 -19.61 -9.54
N PRO A 482 -17.42 -19.75 -10.69
CA PRO A 482 -18.70 -19.10 -10.92
C PRO A 482 -19.74 -19.48 -9.86
N VAL A 483 -20.51 -18.50 -9.38
CA VAL A 483 -21.59 -18.77 -8.43
C VAL A 483 -22.80 -19.36 -9.16
N GLU A 484 -23.36 -20.44 -8.61
CA GLU A 484 -24.61 -21.01 -9.09
C GLU A 484 -25.78 -20.06 -8.76
N PRO A 485 -26.71 -19.77 -9.71
CA PRO A 485 -27.83 -18.85 -9.47
C PRO A 485 -28.67 -19.20 -8.22
N ALA A 486 -28.77 -20.49 -7.88
CA ALA A 486 -29.48 -20.96 -6.69
C ALA A 486 -28.88 -20.48 -5.35
N ALA A 487 -27.59 -20.14 -5.31
CA ALA A 487 -26.95 -19.57 -4.13
C ALA A 487 -27.40 -18.12 -3.89
N LEU A 488 -27.75 -17.41 -4.96
CA LEU A 488 -28.20 -16.02 -4.92
C LEU A 488 -29.73 -15.91 -4.84
N SER A 489 -30.47 -16.94 -5.26
CA SER A 489 -31.94 -16.94 -5.34
C SER A 489 -32.65 -16.88 -3.99
N ASN A 490 -32.02 -17.35 -2.91
CA ASN A 490 -32.64 -17.38 -1.59
C ASN A 490 -32.51 -16.08 -0.80
N ALA A 491 -31.84 -15.06 -1.37
CA ALA A 491 -31.63 -13.79 -0.69
C ALA A 491 -32.73 -12.80 -1.03
N GLY A 492 -33.44 -12.30 -0.01
CA GLY A 492 -34.43 -11.23 -0.21
C GLY A 492 -33.84 -9.88 -0.63
N ARG A 493 -32.51 -9.74 -0.65
CA ARG A 493 -31.78 -8.55 -1.14
C ARG A 493 -30.32 -8.87 -1.46
N ILE A 494 -29.81 -8.29 -2.55
CA ILE A 494 -28.40 -8.35 -2.95
C ILE A 494 -27.83 -6.93 -3.02
N LEU A 495 -26.68 -6.70 -2.41
CA LEU A 495 -25.91 -5.46 -2.50
C LEU A 495 -24.68 -5.68 -3.36
N ILE A 496 -24.45 -4.78 -4.31
CA ILE A 496 -23.29 -4.83 -5.19
C ILE A 496 -22.50 -3.54 -5.01
N GLN A 497 -21.30 -3.63 -4.46
CA GLN A 497 -20.40 -2.50 -4.24
C GLN A 497 -19.22 -2.53 -5.20
N GLY A 498 -18.88 -1.38 -5.77
CA GLY A 498 -17.70 -1.27 -6.61
C GLY A 498 -17.43 0.15 -7.11
N PRO A 499 -16.49 0.31 -8.05
CA PRO A 499 -16.20 1.59 -8.70
C PRO A 499 -17.42 2.09 -9.49
N VAL A 500 -17.63 3.41 -9.61
CA VAL A 500 -18.74 3.96 -10.42
C VAL A 500 -18.67 3.45 -11.88
N GLU A 501 -17.46 3.22 -12.38
CA GLU A 501 -17.18 2.82 -13.76
C GLU A 501 -17.69 1.42 -14.12
N ILE A 502 -18.00 0.56 -13.14
CA ILE A 502 -18.42 -0.83 -13.42
C ILE A 502 -19.92 -0.98 -13.64
N THR A 503 -20.70 0.08 -13.45
CA THR A 503 -22.18 0.04 -13.49
C THR A 503 -22.74 -0.57 -14.78
N GLN A 504 -22.17 -0.20 -15.94
CA GLN A 504 -22.60 -0.75 -17.24
C GLN A 504 -22.24 -2.23 -17.41
N ALA A 505 -21.05 -2.63 -16.96
CA ALA A 505 -20.61 -4.03 -17.01
C ALA A 505 -21.46 -4.92 -16.10
N LEU A 506 -21.81 -4.41 -14.91
CA LEU A 506 -22.73 -5.05 -13.97
C LEU A 506 -24.12 -5.24 -14.57
N GLN A 507 -24.72 -4.21 -15.16
CA GLN A 507 -26.03 -4.32 -15.81
C GLN A 507 -26.05 -5.43 -16.87
N GLY A 508 -24.99 -5.54 -17.68
CA GLY A 508 -24.87 -6.56 -18.72
C GLY A 508 -24.70 -7.99 -18.17
N SER A 509 -23.88 -8.18 -17.13
CA SER A 509 -23.61 -9.50 -16.54
C SER A 509 -24.77 -10.02 -15.69
N VAL A 510 -25.41 -9.13 -14.92
CA VAL A 510 -26.52 -9.45 -14.03
C VAL A 510 -27.77 -9.86 -14.82
N SER A 511 -28.02 -9.25 -15.98
CA SER A 511 -29.15 -9.58 -16.87
C SER A 511 -29.22 -11.06 -17.30
N GLY A 512 -28.10 -11.79 -17.30
CA GLY A 512 -28.05 -13.21 -17.66
C GLY A 512 -28.25 -14.19 -16.50
N THR A 513 -28.34 -13.70 -15.26
CA THR A 513 -28.34 -14.53 -14.03
C THR A 513 -29.70 -14.67 -13.36
N GLY A 514 -30.74 -14.06 -13.92
CA GLY A 514 -32.07 -13.98 -13.30
C GLY A 514 -32.17 -12.93 -12.19
N ILE A 515 -31.09 -12.23 -11.88
CA ILE A 515 -31.05 -11.15 -10.90
C ILE A 515 -31.48 -9.84 -11.56
N HIS A 516 -32.33 -9.08 -10.88
CA HIS A 516 -32.88 -7.81 -11.33
C HIS A 516 -32.24 -6.64 -10.56
N LEU A 517 -31.47 -5.82 -11.27
CA LEU A 517 -30.77 -4.66 -10.73
C LEU A 517 -31.68 -3.42 -10.70
N GLN A 518 -31.73 -2.69 -9.58
CA GLN A 518 -32.41 -1.39 -9.52
C GLN A 518 -31.75 -0.35 -10.44
N GLU A 519 -32.56 0.51 -11.07
CA GLU A 519 -32.06 1.58 -11.95
C GLU A 519 -31.28 2.67 -11.20
N LYS A 520 -31.63 2.92 -9.93
CA LYS A 520 -30.98 3.93 -9.09
C LYS A 520 -29.96 3.29 -8.16
N SER A 521 -28.85 4.00 -7.96
CA SER A 521 -27.86 3.65 -6.96
C SER A 521 -28.39 3.83 -5.55
N PHE A 522 -28.00 2.91 -4.69
CA PHE A 522 -28.22 2.96 -3.25
C PHE A 522 -27.32 4.02 -2.60
N TYR A 523 -26.07 4.07 -3.05
CA TYR A 523 -25.06 5.08 -2.68
C TYR A 523 -24.21 5.37 -3.91
N GLU A 524 -23.80 6.62 -4.08
CA GLU A 524 -22.90 7.02 -5.16
C GLU A 524 -22.08 8.25 -4.73
N ASP A 525 -20.77 8.16 -4.87
CA ASP A 525 -19.84 9.28 -4.78
C ASP A 525 -18.93 9.36 -6.02
N GLU A 526 -17.89 10.18 -5.99
CA GLU A 526 -16.96 10.35 -7.12
C GLU A 526 -16.18 9.07 -7.52
N LYS A 527 -16.19 8.03 -6.69
CA LYS A 527 -15.37 6.83 -6.81
C LYS A 527 -16.11 5.52 -6.63
N GLN A 528 -17.11 5.48 -5.76
CA GLN A 528 -17.80 4.26 -5.36
C GLN A 528 -19.29 4.35 -5.62
N ILE A 529 -19.86 3.20 -5.96
CA ILE A 529 -21.29 3.02 -6.14
C ILE A 529 -21.72 1.75 -5.39
N ILE A 530 -22.92 1.81 -4.82
CA ILE A 530 -23.60 0.64 -4.29
C ILE A 530 -24.92 0.51 -5.04
N LEU A 531 -25.18 -0.67 -5.58
CA LEU A 531 -26.42 -1.01 -6.27
C LEU A 531 -27.18 -2.07 -5.47
N ILE A 532 -28.50 -2.01 -5.52
CA ILE A 532 -29.37 -3.05 -4.96
C ILE A 532 -29.92 -3.90 -6.10
N ALA A 533 -29.93 -5.21 -5.89
CA ALA A 533 -30.55 -6.17 -6.80
C ALA A 533 -31.41 -7.19 -6.04
N TYR A 534 -32.32 -7.84 -6.77
CA TYR A 534 -33.25 -8.85 -6.25
C TYR A 534 -33.22 -10.10 -7.14
N PRO A 535 -33.40 -11.31 -6.58
CA PRO A 535 -33.44 -12.52 -7.39
C PRO A 535 -34.77 -12.76 -8.10
N GLU A 536 -35.89 -12.22 -7.60
CA GLU A 536 -37.21 -12.34 -8.22
C GLU A 536 -37.77 -11.00 -8.72
N LYS A 537 -38.47 -11.05 -9.85
CA LYS A 537 -39.05 -9.87 -10.52
C LYS A 537 -40.17 -9.20 -9.72
N ASP A 538 -40.87 -9.95 -8.87
CA ASP A 538 -41.97 -9.43 -8.05
C ASP A 538 -41.44 -8.70 -6.80
N GLU A 539 -40.29 -9.12 -6.25
CA GLU A 539 -39.55 -8.33 -5.24
C GLU A 539 -39.02 -7.01 -5.81
N TYR A 540 -38.64 -7.01 -7.09
CA TYR A 540 -38.27 -5.78 -7.81
C TYR A 540 -39.45 -4.79 -7.96
N GLN A 541 -40.70 -5.28 -8.04
CA GLN A 541 -41.89 -4.42 -8.09
C GLN A 541 -42.24 -3.78 -6.74
N HIS A 542 -41.79 -4.36 -5.63
CA HIS A 542 -41.79 -3.69 -4.33
C HIS A 542 -40.64 -2.70 -4.27
N ILE A 543 -40.79 -1.55 -4.94
CA ILE A 543 -39.74 -0.54 -5.10
C ILE A 543 -39.27 -0.05 -3.73
N LYS A 544 -38.23 -0.67 -3.19
CA LYS A 544 -37.47 -0.17 -2.05
C LYS A 544 -36.47 0.86 -2.55
N GLN A 545 -36.85 2.13 -2.57
CA GLN A 545 -35.91 3.23 -2.75
C GLN A 545 -35.20 3.47 -1.40
N SER A 546 -34.09 2.76 -1.19
CA SER A 546 -33.23 3.01 -0.03
C SER A 546 -32.36 4.24 -0.30
N LEU A 547 -32.45 5.24 0.58
CA LEU A 547 -31.62 6.45 0.62
C LEU A 547 -30.87 6.41 1.97
N ILE A 548 -29.82 5.59 2.08
CA ILE A 548 -28.99 5.57 3.29
C ILE A 548 -27.96 6.67 3.16
N PHE A 549 -27.80 7.40 4.26
CA PHE A 549 -26.94 8.54 4.33
C PHE A 549 -26.32 8.61 5.73
N SER A 550 -25.02 8.33 5.84
CA SER A 550 -24.25 8.73 7.01
C SER A 550 -23.59 10.08 6.71
N SER A 551 -23.85 11.12 7.50
CA SER A 551 -22.90 12.24 7.53
C SER A 551 -22.72 12.87 8.89
N SER A 552 -21.59 12.50 9.46
CA SER A 552 -20.75 13.47 10.13
C SER A 552 -19.34 12.95 10.03
N GLU A 553 -18.71 13.20 8.89
CA GLU A 553 -17.28 12.92 8.70
C GLU A 553 -16.61 14.20 8.19
N LYS A 554 -16.35 15.12 9.12
CA LYS A 554 -15.16 15.96 8.98
C LYS A 554 -14.06 15.28 9.77
N GLU A 555 -12.88 15.14 9.18
CA GLU A 555 -11.69 14.71 9.92
C GLU A 555 -11.07 15.92 10.63
N ARG A 556 -10.52 15.70 11.82
CA ARG A 556 -9.91 16.75 12.65
C ARG A 556 -8.64 17.27 11.96
N GLY A 557 -8.76 18.34 11.17
CA GLY A 557 -7.63 19.00 10.51
C GLY A 557 -7.82 19.36 9.03
N LEU A 558 -8.98 19.04 8.43
CA LEU A 558 -9.30 19.37 7.04
C LEU A 558 -10.52 20.31 6.99
N GLU A 559 -10.31 21.60 7.30
CA GLU A 559 -11.37 22.65 7.27
C GLU A 559 -12.02 22.87 5.89
N LYS A 560 -11.60 22.16 4.83
CA LYS A 560 -12.01 22.38 3.44
C LYS A 560 -12.70 21.19 2.76
N GLN A 561 -13.36 20.30 3.49
CA GLN A 561 -14.29 19.36 2.84
C GLN A 561 -15.65 20.00 2.62
N LEU A 562 -16.05 20.05 1.34
CA LEU A 562 -17.37 20.45 0.85
C LEU A 562 -18.44 19.59 1.52
N GLN A 563 -19.61 20.18 1.81
CA GLN A 563 -20.79 19.43 2.23
C GLN A 563 -21.06 18.34 1.19
N PHE A 564 -21.08 17.08 1.63
CA PHE A 564 -21.51 15.95 0.81
C PHE A 564 -22.92 16.21 0.32
N SER A 565 -23.03 16.61 -0.95
CA SER A 565 -24.29 16.83 -1.65
C SER A 565 -24.81 15.48 -2.13
N VAL A 566 -25.41 14.70 -1.23
CA VAL A 566 -26.29 13.60 -1.67
C VAL A 566 -27.58 14.25 -2.18
N ASN A 567 -27.95 13.95 -3.43
CA ASN A 567 -29.16 14.48 -4.06
C ASN A 567 -30.38 14.14 -3.21
N GLY A 568 -30.92 15.10 -2.46
CA GLY A 568 -32.10 14.86 -1.62
C GLY A 568 -31.91 15.09 -0.12
N PHE A 569 -30.75 15.53 0.35
CA PHE A 569 -30.44 15.57 1.78
C PHE A 569 -29.71 16.86 2.22
N THR A 570 -29.85 17.28 3.49
CA THR A 570 -29.07 18.38 4.09
C THR A 570 -28.81 18.17 5.58
N THR A 571 -27.57 18.46 6.04
CA THR A 571 -27.25 18.58 7.47
C THR A 571 -27.61 19.97 7.99
N MET A 572 -28.24 20.04 9.16
CA MET A 572 -28.62 21.31 9.80
C MET A 572 -27.86 21.56 11.11
N GLY A 573 -27.41 20.51 11.79
CA GLY A 573 -26.72 20.60 13.07
C GLY A 573 -25.27 21.04 12.94
N ASN A 574 -24.68 21.48 14.05
CA ASN A 574 -23.25 21.78 14.12
C ASN A 574 -22.45 20.48 14.22
N ILE A 575 -21.25 20.46 13.65
CA ILE A 575 -20.38 19.28 13.70
C ILE A 575 -19.60 19.30 15.02
N ASP A 576 -19.61 18.19 15.74
CA ASP A 576 -18.80 17.96 16.94
C ASP A 576 -17.87 16.75 16.75
N PHE A 577 -16.63 16.91 17.19
CA PHE A 577 -15.59 15.88 17.12
C PHE A 577 -15.31 15.27 18.49
N SER A 578 -15.89 15.81 19.56
CA SER A 578 -15.64 15.33 20.92
C SER A 578 -16.32 13.98 21.21
N ARG A 579 -17.37 13.67 20.44
CA ARG A 579 -18.20 12.49 20.60
C ARG A 579 -18.71 12.05 19.24
N SER A 580 -18.38 10.84 18.81
CA SER A 580 -18.85 10.24 17.56
C SER A 580 -19.06 8.75 17.76
N ARG A 581 -19.89 8.12 16.92
CA ARG A 581 -20.11 6.67 16.97
C ARG A 581 -19.07 5.94 16.14
N ASN A 582 -18.74 6.48 14.97
CA ASN A 582 -17.77 5.92 14.02
C ASN A 582 -16.31 6.33 14.29
N GLY A 583 -16.05 7.23 15.24
CA GLY A 583 -14.70 7.72 15.55
C GLY A 583 -14.26 8.99 14.81
N TYR A 584 -15.12 9.56 13.95
CA TYR A 584 -14.80 10.75 13.14
C TYR A 584 -15.47 12.03 13.68
N SER A 585 -16.78 12.21 13.46
CA SER A 585 -17.55 13.33 14.03
C SER A 585 -19.04 12.95 14.19
N SER A 586 -19.81 13.75 14.93
CA SER A 586 -21.28 13.64 15.00
C SER A 586 -21.94 15.01 14.84
N LEU A 587 -23.26 15.06 14.65
CA LEU A 587 -24.00 16.32 14.70
C LEU A 587 -24.47 16.61 16.11
N ILE A 588 -23.98 17.69 16.70
CA ILE A 588 -24.44 18.20 17.98
C ILE A 588 -25.65 19.10 17.77
N THR A 589 -26.62 18.93 18.67
CA THR A 589 -27.86 19.67 18.73
C THR A 589 -28.06 20.20 20.15
N ASP A 590 -28.63 21.39 20.23
CA ASP A 590 -28.94 22.09 21.47
C ASP A 590 -30.23 22.90 21.29
N ASN A 591 -30.58 23.71 22.29
CA ASN A 591 -31.79 24.52 22.25
C ASN A 591 -31.76 25.62 21.17
N GLU A 592 -30.58 26.08 20.74
CA GLU A 592 -30.43 27.10 19.69
C GLU A 592 -30.39 26.47 18.29
N ASN A 593 -29.83 25.25 18.18
CA ASN A 593 -29.67 24.48 16.96
C ASN A 593 -30.26 23.07 17.15
N PRO A 594 -31.59 22.94 17.19
CA PRO A 594 -32.23 21.67 17.59
C PRO A 594 -32.23 20.62 16.48
N TYR A 595 -31.98 20.97 15.21
CA TYR A 595 -32.09 20.06 14.08
C TYR A 595 -30.73 19.47 13.69
N ALA A 596 -30.64 18.15 13.58
CA ALA A 596 -29.44 17.47 13.11
C ALA A 596 -29.50 17.22 11.60
N PHE A 597 -30.50 16.45 11.16
CA PHE A 597 -30.63 15.96 9.77
C PHE A 597 -31.97 16.39 9.17
N THR A 598 -32.01 16.61 7.87
CA THR A 598 -33.27 16.77 7.11
C THR A 598 -33.18 16.22 5.69
N THR A 599 -34.31 15.77 5.14
CA THR A 599 -34.44 15.39 3.73
C THR A 599 -35.06 16.52 2.89
N LYS A 600 -34.88 16.47 1.57
CA LYS A 600 -35.76 17.13 0.60
C LYS A 600 -37.13 16.44 0.59
N ASN A 601 -38.09 17.01 -0.14
CA ASN A 601 -39.43 16.44 -0.29
C ASN A 601 -39.36 15.02 -0.87
N ILE A 602 -39.93 14.08 -0.12
CA ILE A 602 -40.14 12.68 -0.48
C ILE A 602 -41.61 12.55 -0.88
N MET A 603 -41.85 12.14 -2.12
CA MET A 603 -43.20 11.90 -2.62
C MET A 603 -43.58 10.45 -2.32
N LEU A 604 -44.65 10.26 -1.56
CA LEU A 604 -45.19 8.95 -1.16
C LEU A 604 -46.58 8.76 -1.75
N GLN A 605 -46.78 7.73 -2.55
CA GLN A 605 -48.10 7.29 -3.00
C GLN A 605 -48.87 6.62 -1.85
N SER A 606 -50.17 6.41 -2.05
CA SER A 606 -51.00 5.67 -1.12
C SER A 606 -50.43 4.27 -0.90
N GLY A 607 -50.19 3.91 0.36
CA GLY A 607 -49.60 2.64 0.79
C GLY A 607 -48.07 2.62 0.88
N ASP A 608 -47.37 3.63 0.35
CA ASP A 608 -45.91 3.69 0.44
C ASP A 608 -45.45 3.80 1.89
N LYS A 609 -44.38 3.08 2.24
CA LYS A 609 -43.76 3.05 3.56
C LYS A 609 -42.43 3.80 3.53
N ILE A 610 -42.08 4.46 4.62
CA ILE A 610 -40.72 4.92 4.91
C ILE A 610 -40.25 4.32 6.23
N GLU A 611 -38.99 3.93 6.27
CA GLU A 611 -38.29 3.40 7.44
C GLU A 611 -37.02 4.22 7.66
N VAL A 612 -36.91 4.83 8.83
CA VAL A 612 -35.84 5.77 9.15
C VAL A 612 -35.11 5.26 10.37
N ASN A 613 -33.78 5.29 10.35
CA ASN A 613 -32.95 4.98 11.50
C ASN A 613 -31.95 6.11 11.74
N VAL A 614 -31.56 6.32 13.00
CA VAL A 614 -30.43 7.18 13.37
C VAL A 614 -29.90 6.72 14.71
N TYR A 615 -28.59 6.83 14.92
CA TYR A 615 -28.03 6.67 16.26
C TYR A 615 -28.02 8.01 16.98
N ALA A 616 -28.43 8.01 18.24
CA ALA A 616 -28.45 9.21 19.05
C ALA A 616 -27.80 8.98 20.42
N TYR A 617 -27.11 10.00 20.91
CA TYR A 617 -26.50 10.02 22.24
C TYR A 617 -26.97 11.26 22.99
N GLY A 618 -27.33 11.09 24.27
CA GLY A 618 -27.91 12.14 25.12
C GLY A 618 -29.21 11.66 25.77
N THR A 619 -30.04 12.60 26.21
CA THR A 619 -31.35 12.32 26.82
C THR A 619 -32.30 11.71 25.79
N GLN A 620 -32.51 10.39 25.81
CA GLN A 620 -33.15 9.67 24.71
C GLN A 620 -34.63 10.06 24.53
N SER A 621 -35.27 10.55 25.60
CA SER A 621 -36.62 11.09 25.54
C SER A 621 -36.74 12.34 24.67
N THR A 622 -35.65 13.14 24.54
CA THR A 622 -35.66 14.44 23.85
C THR A 622 -35.21 14.37 22.39
N LEU A 623 -34.57 13.26 21.99
CA LEU A 623 -34.05 13.04 20.64
C LEU A 623 -35.10 12.29 19.82
N LYS A 624 -35.49 12.84 18.66
CA LYS A 624 -36.59 12.34 17.84
C LYS A 624 -36.28 12.33 16.36
N ILE A 625 -36.81 11.32 15.68
CA ILE A 625 -37.04 11.33 14.22
C ILE A 625 -38.47 11.82 14.01
N ILE A 626 -38.68 12.78 13.11
CA ILE A 626 -40.00 13.31 12.77
C ILE A 626 -40.23 13.21 11.27
N VAL A 627 -41.45 12.78 10.91
CA VAL A 627 -42.00 12.87 9.56
C VAL A 627 -43.04 13.98 9.54
N SER A 628 -42.90 14.95 8.64
CA SER A 628 -43.87 16.03 8.47
C SER A 628 -44.29 16.20 7.02
N GLU A 629 -45.50 16.68 6.80
CA GLU A 629 -46.01 17.03 5.47
C GLU A 629 -45.28 18.27 4.93
N SER A 630 -44.79 18.21 3.70
CA SER A 630 -43.95 19.25 3.09
C SER A 630 -44.63 20.60 2.98
N ASP A 631 -45.90 20.62 2.61
CA ASP A 631 -46.61 21.87 2.29
C ASP A 631 -47.14 22.55 3.55
N THR A 632 -47.60 21.78 4.54
CA THR A 632 -48.23 22.30 5.77
C THR A 632 -47.30 22.31 6.97
N ARG A 633 -46.16 21.59 6.90
CA ARG A 633 -45.22 21.30 8.01
C ARG A 633 -45.87 20.61 9.20
N LYS A 634 -47.05 20.01 9.02
CA LYS A 634 -47.74 19.28 10.07
C LYS A 634 -46.97 18.00 10.39
N VAL A 635 -46.69 17.77 11.67
CA VAL A 635 -46.10 16.51 12.15
C VAL A 635 -47.08 15.37 11.91
N LEU A 636 -46.65 14.38 11.15
CA LEU A 636 -47.42 13.19 10.80
C LEU A 636 -47.07 12.02 11.72
N HIS A 637 -45.79 11.87 12.06
CA HIS A 637 -45.30 10.78 12.89
C HIS A 637 -43.99 11.14 13.59
N GLN A 638 -43.70 10.50 14.73
CA GLN A 638 -42.48 10.71 15.51
C GLN A 638 -41.98 9.39 16.10
N SER A 639 -40.66 9.27 16.28
CA SER A 639 -40.05 8.03 16.79
C SER A 639 -40.39 7.80 18.26
N LEU A 640 -40.48 6.52 18.64
CA LEU A 640 -40.44 6.14 20.04
C LEU A 640 -39.03 6.37 20.58
N SER A 641 -38.95 6.78 21.85
CA SER A 641 -37.66 6.93 22.52
C SER A 641 -37.21 5.58 23.06
N PRO A 642 -35.98 5.14 22.77
CA PRO A 642 -35.33 4.05 23.49
C PRO A 642 -35.26 4.37 24.99
N ALA A 643 -35.03 3.34 25.81
CA ALA A 643 -34.72 3.56 27.22
C ALA A 643 -33.47 4.44 27.37
N ASP A 644 -33.48 5.35 28.35
CA ASP A 644 -32.33 6.22 28.60
C ASP A 644 -31.07 5.39 28.85
N SER A 645 -29.99 5.80 28.18
CA SER A 645 -28.73 5.07 28.13
C SER A 645 -27.60 6.07 27.95
N ASP A 646 -26.52 5.88 28.71
CA ASP A 646 -25.26 6.61 28.53
C ASP A 646 -24.44 6.10 27.33
N LYS A 647 -25.08 5.39 26.40
CA LYS A 647 -24.49 4.87 25.17
C LYS A 647 -25.31 5.29 23.96
N TRP A 648 -24.65 5.29 22.80
CA TRP A 648 -25.31 5.45 21.51
C TRP A 648 -26.47 4.46 21.38
N SER A 649 -27.67 4.98 21.12
CA SER A 649 -28.90 4.20 21.03
C SER A 649 -29.53 4.41 19.67
N LYS A 650 -30.03 3.32 19.08
CA LYS A 650 -30.67 3.36 17.76
C LYS A 650 -32.11 3.86 17.92
N HIS A 651 -32.42 4.98 17.27
CA HIS A 651 -33.78 5.45 17.06
C HIS A 651 -34.26 4.93 15.71
N ASN A 652 -35.49 4.43 15.67
CA ASN A 652 -36.13 3.99 14.45
C ASN A 652 -37.54 4.57 14.33
N LEU A 653 -37.96 4.79 13.10
CA LEU A 653 -39.29 5.25 12.76
C LEU A 653 -39.78 4.52 11.52
N THR A 654 -41.01 4.03 11.55
CA THR A 654 -41.70 3.54 10.36
C THR A 654 -42.95 4.39 10.15
N PHE A 655 -43.14 4.91 8.94
CA PHE A 655 -44.34 5.64 8.57
C PHE A 655 -44.90 5.07 7.26
N VAL A 656 -46.22 4.96 7.17
CA VAL A 656 -46.91 4.49 5.96
C VAL A 656 -47.90 5.57 5.54
N ASN A 657 -47.89 5.96 4.27
CA ASN A 657 -48.90 6.85 3.74
C ASN A 657 -50.23 6.11 3.64
N ALA A 658 -51.05 6.19 4.68
CA ALA A 658 -52.37 5.60 4.71
C ALA A 658 -53.44 6.42 3.95
N ALA A 659 -53.09 7.59 3.39
CA ALA A 659 -54.02 8.39 2.62
C ALA A 659 -54.23 7.80 1.22
N ASP A 660 -55.41 8.02 0.63
CA ASP A 660 -55.72 7.61 -0.75
C ASP A 660 -55.03 8.46 -1.83
N SER A 661 -54.35 9.53 -1.42
CA SER A 661 -53.65 10.47 -2.29
C SER A 661 -52.14 10.45 -2.06
N THR A 662 -51.40 10.86 -3.10
CA THR A 662 -49.96 11.14 -2.98
C THR A 662 -49.71 12.23 -1.94
N MET A 663 -48.71 12.02 -1.09
CA MET A 663 -48.30 12.93 -0.03
C MET A 663 -46.84 13.29 -0.20
N ASN A 664 -46.50 14.57 -0.06
CA ASN A 664 -45.12 15.01 0.02
C ASN A 664 -44.73 15.15 1.49
N VAL A 665 -43.66 14.48 1.91
CA VAL A 665 -43.15 14.53 3.28
C VAL A 665 -41.68 14.91 3.31
N PHE A 666 -41.22 15.45 4.43
CA PHE A 666 -39.79 15.51 4.76
C PHE A 666 -39.56 14.87 6.11
N VAL A 667 -38.38 14.28 6.27
CA VAL A 667 -37.93 13.65 7.50
C VAL A 667 -36.84 14.49 8.10
N TYR A 668 -36.89 14.72 9.41
CA TYR A 668 -35.84 15.40 10.14
C TYR A 668 -35.59 14.79 11.51
N CYS A 669 -34.34 14.88 11.96
CA CYS A 669 -33.93 14.49 13.32
C CYS A 669 -33.74 15.75 14.14
N LEU A 670 -34.31 15.77 15.35
CA LEU A 670 -34.21 16.93 16.23
C LEU A 670 -34.09 16.57 17.70
N ASN A 671 -33.53 17.50 18.46
CA ASN A 671 -33.51 17.55 19.90
C ASN A 671 -34.45 18.65 20.40
N HIS A 672 -35.50 18.29 21.13
CA HIS A 672 -36.44 19.25 21.72
C HIS A 672 -36.15 19.52 23.21
N GLY A 673 -35.04 18.97 23.72
CA GLY A 673 -34.59 19.16 25.09
C GLY A 673 -33.60 20.33 25.20
N SER A 674 -33.36 20.76 26.44
CA SER A 674 -32.35 21.76 26.76
C SER A 674 -30.94 21.19 26.91
N SER A 675 -30.80 19.87 27.04
CA SER A 675 -29.52 19.16 27.10
C SER A 675 -28.94 18.91 25.71
N LEU A 676 -27.61 18.85 25.61
CA LEU A 676 -26.92 18.48 24.37
C LEU A 676 -27.36 17.08 23.88
N GLY A 677 -27.55 16.97 22.57
CA GLY A 677 -27.84 15.72 21.89
C GLY A 677 -26.94 15.54 20.69
N TRP A 678 -26.47 14.33 20.45
CA TRP A 678 -25.65 14.00 19.29
C TRP A 678 -26.37 12.98 18.41
N PHE A 679 -26.30 13.17 17.09
CA PHE A 679 -26.86 12.27 16.10
C PHE A 679 -25.78 11.81 15.12
N ASP A 680 -25.84 10.54 14.75
CA ASP A 680 -24.88 9.89 13.85
C ASP A 680 -25.56 8.75 13.07
N ASP A 681 -24.97 8.31 11.96
CA ASP A 681 -25.43 7.15 11.16
C ASP A 681 -26.94 7.15 10.82
N PHE A 682 -27.42 8.23 10.21
CA PHE A 682 -28.78 8.33 9.71
C PHE A 682 -29.03 7.33 8.56
N SER A 683 -30.25 6.84 8.40
CA SER A 683 -30.65 6.06 7.24
C SER A 683 -32.14 6.23 6.97
N LEU A 684 -32.52 6.24 5.70
CA LEU A 684 -33.92 6.28 5.29
C LEU A 684 -34.15 5.30 4.14
N GLU A 685 -35.19 4.49 4.22
CA GLU A 685 -35.62 3.57 3.19
C GLU A 685 -37.09 3.85 2.87
N THR A 686 -37.42 4.14 1.61
CA THR A 686 -38.80 4.18 1.15
C THR A 686 -39.15 2.87 0.45
N THR A 687 -40.35 2.38 0.62
CA THR A 687 -40.88 1.16 0.00
C THR A 687 -42.21 1.52 -0.65
N ASN A 688 -42.29 1.48 -1.98
CA ASN A 688 -43.54 1.77 -2.66
C ASN A 688 -44.50 0.59 -2.52
N SER A 689 -45.79 0.88 -2.32
CA SER A 689 -46.80 -0.16 -2.38
C SER A 689 -47.21 -0.43 -3.82
N ILE A 690 -47.36 -1.70 -4.16
CA ILE A 690 -48.01 -2.10 -5.40
C ILE A 690 -49.51 -2.12 -5.09
N ARG A 691 -50.29 -1.21 -5.68
CA ARG A 691 -51.72 -1.51 -5.86
C ARG A 691 -51.82 -2.54 -6.99
N PRO A 692 -52.67 -3.58 -6.86
CA PRO A 692 -53.13 -4.31 -8.04
C PRO A 692 -53.83 -3.40 -9.04
#